data_AF-A0A7V9CV16-F1
#
_entry.id   AF-A0A7V9CV16-F1
#
_cell.length_a   1.000
_cell.length_b   1.000
_cell.length_c   1.000
_cell.angle_alpha   90.00
_cell.angle_beta   90.00
_cell.angle_gamma   90.00
#
_symmetry.space_group_name_H-M   'P 1'
#
loop_
_entity.id
_entity.type
_entity.pdbx_description
1 polymer ?
#
loop_
_entity_poly.entity_id
_entity_poly.type
_entity_poly.pdbx_seq_one_letter_code
_entity_poly.pdbx_strand_id
1 'polypeptide(L)'
;MLRDRRHVVVAALAALLVTIIASIAAASPQKHRPLPKKPSSDKVILFASDGMRPDMMERYAAAGAMPTYAQLLQAGVRGDNGLLQGFPPNTGVGWQTLATGTWPSEHGSTNNTYHRTGEGNFNNRTSAFTPGTLQADHIAQAAERRKKTVVSVEWVATRSLVPAIQGPVVDFRNFFSGRGVVLNYDIPGQLASTFGVEYQKVTLAPASGWSNVPTSYSPAREQQYKQPNTAFPAADNVDRLYDLYIYDSTNDSQTNYDRVLVAPSEAAKNGSAKVADLKQGDWADIKVKLLGSRAGQTAGFNLKAIEIAPDLSKFRLYFTSLSRTNATYNGCTYAANCATPLGFEETLNSRFPTSTAADFAPLEALIIDEQTYVEQGLMWKSSHFEYLKYIFNELNVKPDLLLLGNPVTDEFSHQFMGLITPTDMEGRANPYYDDVNGDGTKDNRVAAREAYIRSAYAEADETLALGRQLMGATVTTFASSDHGFAPQWYAVDAGTVLKDAGLQATGQTSNCRTGGTPTRAKACWAGGTAQIYVNLAGRDPGGVVPAAEYEQVRDQIVAAFQAVKDTANPSAQVIAKIMKKEELRNVDGTDALHPNRSGDVVVVTRPPYQWDASTPGKVVAFSQFFGQHGYLPNLVDIPHNVNLHGTFVAAGPGIAKRDPIGGVRAIDVAPTIAFLMNIPGPQNARGKILYDALSDNASRYKELSILSISDYHGQITPLAETSDNLSGGGSSNPTFQIGGAAFLKPWFDAYRAEARDGHITLAGGDSIGATPPISSFFGDTPTIEAMNMMGFSADAVGNHNFDKGQAYFRNTIVPKASFPYLTVNVVDDKGKRPKQWLPSKVFTIGGVKVGVIGFSNPDIRQLVNPAFFTPFQAKDPAPAIRNEARRLRALGVKTIVAVGHLGAIAGTIEIPFGPLTELAQKISPPGASSNGLVDVLIGDHSDFQVLTTGYHNMLIAENRSRGVRFTRIRVVMDPKTGRVVYRTGDFHKPWTVGVTPNPQIQARITELNTQLGPILIREVGRSTVFIPRSDACGNAIGRTCESLLGNLVADAMRRTYSTDFAITNSGGLRSELTCPTTDNPNDFCPAYTPPPFVISRGQVLTVLPFGNVVVTLRVNGVELKNQLENGVFLTGAQGRFPQVSGLCFTYDLSKPAGSRVVSAVRSNADGSCGTTAIDLSASASYTLAENDFMAVGGDGYLFLNERVTTRDIMDEVVSEYIRSNSPVSPSIQGRIKCIGTGCPTVTP
;
A
#
# COMPACT_ATOMS: atom_id res chain seq x y z
N MET A 1 -18.63 -55.00 -81.01
CA MET A 1 -17.68 -53.91 -80.70
C MET A 1 -18.34 -52.84 -79.83
N LEU A 2 -18.79 -53.24 -78.63
CA LEU A 2 -19.47 -52.42 -77.63
C LEU A 2 -18.99 -52.90 -76.26
N ARG A 3 -17.71 -52.66 -75.99
CA ARG A 3 -16.99 -52.96 -74.73
C ARG A 3 -15.58 -52.41 -74.96
N ASP A 4 -15.31 -51.20 -74.46
CA ASP A 4 -13.96 -50.66 -74.14
C ASP A 4 -13.86 -49.13 -74.06
N ARG A 5 -14.88 -48.44 -73.54
CA ARG A 5 -14.71 -47.03 -73.09
C ARG A 5 -15.45 -46.67 -71.78
N ARG A 6 -15.55 -47.62 -70.84
CA ARG A 6 -16.05 -47.33 -69.47
C ARG A 6 -15.07 -47.68 -68.33
N HIS A 7 -13.93 -48.30 -68.61
CA HIS A 7 -12.99 -48.74 -67.56
C HIS A 7 -11.85 -47.77 -67.22
N VAL A 8 -11.67 -46.67 -67.96
CA VAL A 8 -10.61 -45.68 -67.65
C VAL A 8 -11.10 -44.57 -66.70
N VAL A 9 -12.39 -44.25 -66.68
CA VAL A 9 -12.93 -43.17 -65.83
C VAL A 9 -13.22 -43.65 -64.39
N VAL A 10 -13.56 -44.94 -64.21
CA VAL A 10 -13.84 -45.49 -62.87
C VAL A 10 -12.56 -45.76 -62.06
N ALA A 11 -11.45 -46.10 -62.72
CA ALA A 11 -10.17 -46.32 -62.03
C ALA A 11 -9.52 -45.00 -61.55
N ALA A 12 -9.67 -43.91 -62.29
CA ALA A 12 -9.14 -42.60 -61.89
C ALA A 12 -9.94 -41.95 -60.73
N LEU A 13 -11.26 -42.17 -60.68
CA LEU A 13 -12.11 -41.68 -59.59
C LEU A 13 -11.97 -42.50 -58.30
N ALA A 14 -11.72 -43.82 -58.39
CA ALA A 14 -11.45 -44.65 -57.21
C ALA A 14 -10.08 -44.34 -56.57
N ALA A 15 -9.06 -44.04 -57.37
CA ALA A 15 -7.75 -43.63 -56.85
C ALA A 15 -7.79 -42.26 -56.14
N LEU A 16 -8.59 -41.31 -56.65
CA LEU A 16 -8.74 -39.99 -56.01
C LEU A 16 -9.58 -40.05 -54.72
N LEU A 17 -10.60 -40.91 -54.64
CA LEU A 17 -11.42 -41.09 -53.44
C LEU A 17 -10.65 -41.80 -52.30
N VAL A 18 -9.76 -42.75 -52.61
CA VAL A 18 -8.95 -43.43 -51.60
C VAL A 18 -7.87 -42.50 -51.02
N THR A 19 -7.34 -41.55 -51.79
CA THR A 19 -6.47 -40.49 -51.23
C THR A 19 -7.22 -39.42 -50.43
N ILE A 20 -8.51 -39.18 -50.68
CA ILE A 20 -9.30 -38.19 -49.93
C ILE A 20 -9.90 -38.81 -48.64
N ILE A 21 -10.20 -40.11 -48.63
CA ILE A 21 -10.73 -40.80 -47.44
C ILE A 21 -9.61 -41.25 -46.48
N ALA A 22 -8.38 -41.47 -46.95
CA ALA A 22 -7.22 -41.68 -46.08
C ALA A 22 -6.71 -40.42 -45.36
N SER A 23 -7.17 -39.22 -45.76
CA SER A 23 -6.92 -37.95 -45.06
C SER A 23 -7.99 -37.57 -44.02
N ILE A 24 -8.97 -38.44 -43.77
CA ILE A 24 -10.04 -38.21 -42.78
C ILE A 24 -9.89 -39.13 -41.54
N ALA A 25 -8.79 -39.89 -41.45
CA ALA A 25 -8.43 -40.59 -40.22
C ALA A 25 -7.72 -39.65 -39.24
N ALA A 26 -8.47 -39.21 -38.23
CA ALA A 26 -8.00 -38.56 -37.01
C ALA A 26 -7.09 -37.35 -37.21
N ALA A 27 -7.70 -36.17 -37.42
CA ALA A 27 -7.25 -35.01 -36.66
C ALA A 27 -7.41 -35.39 -35.18
N SER A 28 -6.39 -36.05 -34.63
CA SER A 28 -6.23 -36.16 -33.19
C SER A 28 -6.45 -34.75 -32.65
N PRO A 29 -7.24 -34.56 -31.58
CA PRO A 29 -7.30 -33.25 -30.93
C PRO A 29 -5.84 -32.85 -30.75
N GLN A 30 -5.44 -31.74 -31.37
CA GLN A 30 -4.06 -31.30 -31.37
C GLN A 30 -3.72 -31.18 -29.88
N LYS A 31 -3.07 -32.22 -29.33
CA LYS A 31 -2.85 -32.35 -27.88
C LYS A 31 -2.23 -31.03 -27.52
N HIS A 32 -2.94 -30.23 -26.73
CA HIS A 32 -2.46 -28.93 -26.28
C HIS A 32 -1.06 -29.18 -25.77
N ARG A 33 -0.06 -28.75 -26.54
CA ARG A 33 1.33 -28.94 -26.15
C ARG A 33 1.42 -28.18 -24.84
N PRO A 34 1.67 -28.86 -23.70
CA PRO A 34 1.60 -28.20 -22.40
C PRO A 34 2.52 -26.99 -22.46
N LEU A 35 2.10 -25.88 -21.85
CA LEU A 35 2.99 -24.73 -21.70
C LEU A 35 4.33 -25.22 -21.13
N PRO A 36 5.48 -24.67 -21.58
CA PRO A 36 6.77 -25.07 -21.07
C PRO A 36 6.75 -25.02 -19.53
N LYS A 37 7.10 -26.12 -18.86
CA LYS A 37 7.08 -26.20 -17.39
C LYS A 37 8.09 -25.20 -16.83
N LYS A 38 7.61 -24.04 -16.38
CA LYS A 38 8.37 -23.13 -15.52
C LYS A 38 8.49 -23.72 -14.12
N PRO A 39 9.49 -23.31 -13.32
CA PRO A 39 9.45 -23.55 -11.89
C PRO A 39 8.08 -23.12 -11.34
N SER A 40 7.46 -24.01 -10.58
CA SER A 40 6.14 -23.79 -10.02
C SER A 40 6.00 -24.52 -8.71
N SER A 41 5.18 -23.94 -7.83
CA SER A 41 4.74 -24.58 -6.61
C SER A 41 3.25 -24.36 -6.43
N ASP A 42 2.50 -25.43 -6.16
CA ASP A 42 1.07 -25.32 -5.84
C ASP A 42 0.84 -24.96 -4.38
N LYS A 43 1.79 -25.33 -3.50
CA LYS A 43 1.75 -25.05 -2.06
C LYS A 43 3.01 -24.31 -1.61
N VAL A 44 2.84 -23.24 -0.86
CA VAL A 44 3.93 -22.43 -0.32
C VAL A 44 3.73 -22.18 1.17
N ILE A 45 4.80 -22.28 1.94
CA ILE A 45 4.92 -21.71 3.28
C ILE A 45 5.82 -20.50 3.17
N LEU A 46 5.34 -19.34 3.61
CA LEU A 46 6.19 -18.23 3.98
C LEU A 46 6.25 -18.19 5.50
N PHE A 47 7.39 -18.63 6.03
CA PHE A 47 7.69 -18.64 7.45
C PHE A 47 8.62 -17.47 7.78
N ALA A 48 8.31 -16.77 8.86
CA ALA A 48 9.22 -15.77 9.42
C ALA A 48 9.35 -15.97 10.93
N SER A 49 10.59 -15.97 11.41
CA SER A 49 10.90 -15.96 12.85
C SER A 49 11.44 -14.59 13.21
N ASP A 50 10.78 -13.90 14.12
CA ASP A 50 11.04 -12.50 14.45
C ASP A 50 12.48 -12.31 14.94
N GLY A 51 13.25 -11.42 14.31
CA GLY A 51 14.64 -11.18 14.69
C GLY A 51 15.65 -12.32 14.49
N MET A 52 15.31 -13.39 13.76
CA MET A 52 16.22 -14.52 13.54
C MET A 52 17.40 -14.15 12.62
N ARG A 53 18.61 -14.16 13.20
CA ARG A 53 19.87 -13.87 12.51
C ARG A 53 20.38 -15.04 11.67
N PRO A 54 20.91 -14.79 10.46
CA PRO A 54 21.40 -15.86 9.59
C PRO A 54 22.61 -16.59 10.19
N ASP A 55 23.54 -15.88 10.82
CA ASP A 55 24.76 -16.48 11.40
C ASP A 55 24.46 -17.40 12.61
N MET A 56 23.49 -17.02 13.44
CA MET A 56 23.06 -17.83 14.58
C MET A 56 22.24 -19.04 14.14
N MET A 57 21.33 -18.87 13.17
CA MET A 57 20.55 -19.96 12.59
C MET A 57 21.50 -21.01 11.98
N GLU A 58 22.48 -20.60 11.17
CA GLU A 58 23.44 -21.53 10.56
C GLU A 58 24.26 -22.27 11.62
N ARG A 59 24.73 -21.56 12.66
CA ARG A 59 25.47 -22.16 13.78
C ARG A 59 24.63 -23.21 14.53
N TYR A 60 23.38 -22.90 14.86
CA TYR A 60 22.51 -23.80 15.62
C TYR A 60 21.98 -24.97 14.77
N ALA A 61 21.77 -24.76 13.47
CA ALA A 61 21.49 -25.85 12.53
C ALA A 61 22.67 -26.81 12.42
N ALA A 62 23.90 -26.30 12.31
CA ALA A 62 25.11 -27.12 12.30
C ALA A 62 25.33 -27.88 13.62
N ALA A 63 24.93 -27.29 14.75
CA ALA A 63 24.95 -27.93 16.07
C ALA A 63 23.81 -28.94 16.30
N GLY A 64 22.88 -29.11 15.33
CA GLY A 64 21.77 -30.05 15.42
C GLY A 64 20.54 -29.55 16.21
N ALA A 65 20.52 -28.30 16.66
CA ALA A 65 19.39 -27.72 17.38
C ALA A 65 18.23 -27.28 16.47
N MET A 66 18.49 -27.10 15.18
CA MET A 66 17.49 -26.71 14.18
C MET A 66 17.47 -27.70 12.99
N PRO A 67 16.97 -28.94 13.19
CA PRO A 67 17.03 -29.99 12.18
C PRO A 67 16.25 -29.66 10.91
N THR A 68 15.16 -28.88 10.99
CA THR A 68 14.38 -28.49 9.80
C THR A 68 15.15 -27.50 8.93
N TYR A 69 15.77 -26.48 9.53
CA TYR A 69 16.68 -25.57 8.83
C TYR A 69 17.90 -26.30 8.26
N ALA A 70 18.50 -27.24 9.00
CA ALA A 70 19.60 -28.06 8.47
C ALA A 70 19.20 -28.81 7.19
N GLN A 71 17.98 -29.38 7.14
CA GLN A 71 17.46 -30.02 5.92
C GLN A 71 17.21 -29.01 4.79
N LEU A 72 16.65 -27.83 5.10
CA LEU A 72 16.40 -26.77 4.13
C LEU A 72 17.70 -26.27 3.49
N LEU A 73 18.72 -26.01 4.31
CA LEU A 73 20.06 -25.60 3.87
C LEU A 73 20.72 -26.63 2.95
N GLN A 74 20.52 -27.93 3.24
CA GLN A 74 21.07 -29.02 2.42
C GLN A 74 20.32 -29.24 1.10
N ALA A 75 19.03 -28.91 1.06
CA ALA A 75 18.13 -29.21 -0.06
C ALA A 75 17.85 -28.00 -0.98
N GLY A 76 18.15 -26.80 -0.52
CA GLY A 76 17.71 -25.56 -1.17
C GLY A 76 18.83 -24.55 -1.38
N VAL A 77 18.46 -23.28 -1.21
CA VAL A 77 19.31 -22.11 -1.38
C VAL A 77 19.16 -21.19 -0.19
N ARG A 78 20.25 -20.55 0.22
CA ARG A 78 20.27 -19.50 1.25
C ARG A 78 20.79 -18.19 0.67
N GLY A 79 20.54 -17.10 1.38
CA GLY A 79 21.16 -15.81 1.07
C GLY A 79 22.60 -15.78 1.60
N ASP A 80 23.50 -15.12 0.87
CA ASP A 80 24.84 -14.83 1.37
C ASP A 80 24.76 -13.79 2.50
N ASN A 81 24.89 -14.27 3.74
CA ASN A 81 24.51 -13.57 4.97
C ASN A 81 23.04 -13.11 4.97
N GLY A 82 22.11 -13.99 4.58
CA GLY A 82 20.67 -13.74 4.68
C GLY A 82 20.15 -12.71 3.66
N LEU A 83 19.27 -11.80 4.11
CA LEU A 83 18.67 -10.78 3.26
C LEU A 83 18.71 -9.37 3.87
N LEU A 84 18.77 -8.37 2.98
CA LEU A 84 18.66 -6.95 3.34
C LEU A 84 17.22 -6.59 3.72
N GLN A 85 17.07 -5.92 4.86
CA GLN A 85 15.78 -5.52 5.42
C GLN A 85 15.47 -4.05 5.15
N GLY A 86 14.19 -3.67 5.25
CA GLY A 86 13.77 -2.26 5.13
C GLY A 86 14.27 -1.43 6.30
N PHE A 87 14.60 -0.15 6.07
CA PHE A 87 15.00 0.76 7.15
C PHE A 87 13.79 1.42 7.85
N PRO A 88 13.77 1.52 9.20
CA PRO A 88 14.62 0.76 10.12
C PRO A 88 14.21 -0.72 10.17
N PRO A 89 15.17 -1.66 10.30
CA PRO A 89 14.91 -3.10 10.36
C PRO A 89 14.31 -3.46 11.73
N ASN A 90 12.99 -3.38 11.84
CA ASN A 90 12.21 -3.73 13.04
C ASN A 90 10.87 -4.37 12.67
N THR A 91 10.18 -4.93 13.66
CA THR A 91 8.92 -5.69 13.48
C THR A 91 7.87 -4.96 12.63
N GLY A 92 7.66 -3.67 12.86
CA GLY A 92 6.68 -2.86 12.14
C GLY A 92 6.97 -2.74 10.64
N VAL A 93 8.25 -2.71 10.27
CA VAL A 93 8.72 -2.55 8.90
C VAL A 93 8.93 -3.90 8.21
N GLY A 94 9.63 -4.82 8.87
CA GLY A 94 10.13 -6.07 8.29
C GLY A 94 9.02 -6.99 7.79
N TRP A 95 8.03 -7.27 8.64
CA TRP A 95 6.91 -8.16 8.30
C TRP A 95 6.12 -7.64 7.09
N GLN A 96 5.87 -6.33 7.05
CA GLN A 96 5.17 -5.70 5.93
C GLN A 96 6.01 -5.72 4.66
N THR A 97 7.33 -5.49 4.77
CA THR A 97 8.26 -5.53 3.63
C THR A 97 8.27 -6.91 2.97
N LEU A 98 8.38 -7.98 3.76
CA LEU A 98 8.38 -9.37 3.28
C LEU A 98 7.09 -9.72 2.51
N ALA A 99 5.95 -9.31 3.05
CA ALA A 99 4.65 -9.76 2.55
C ALA A 99 4.08 -8.90 1.41
N THR A 100 4.44 -7.63 1.34
CA THR A 100 4.02 -6.72 0.26
C THR A 100 5.02 -6.69 -0.88
N GLY A 101 6.28 -7.06 -0.64
CA GLY A 101 7.35 -6.96 -1.63
C GLY A 101 7.73 -5.51 -1.98
N THR A 102 7.44 -4.54 -1.10
CA THR A 102 7.78 -3.12 -1.29
C THR A 102 8.36 -2.51 -0.01
N TRP A 103 8.86 -1.28 -0.08
CA TRP A 103 9.52 -0.60 1.04
C TRP A 103 8.57 0.31 1.84
N PRO A 104 8.97 0.80 3.04
CA PRO A 104 8.15 1.68 3.87
C PRO A 104 7.61 2.93 3.19
N SER A 105 8.33 3.45 2.20
CA SER A 105 7.88 4.57 1.37
C SER A 105 6.54 4.34 0.68
N GLU A 106 6.18 3.08 0.40
CA GLU A 106 5.01 2.69 -0.36
C GLU A 106 4.00 1.90 0.50
N HIS A 107 4.45 0.96 1.34
CA HIS A 107 3.53 0.23 2.23
C HIS A 107 3.11 1.03 3.47
N GLY A 108 3.81 2.14 3.76
CA GLY A 108 3.38 3.14 4.74
C GLY A 108 3.68 2.82 6.21
N SER A 109 4.28 1.68 6.51
CA SER A 109 4.74 1.36 7.88
C SER A 109 6.20 1.78 8.01
N THR A 110 6.47 2.92 8.65
CA THR A 110 7.81 3.53 8.69
C THR A 110 8.57 3.24 9.98
N ASN A 111 7.92 2.67 11.00
CA ASN A 111 8.50 2.29 12.28
C ASN A 111 7.50 1.44 13.09
N ASN A 112 7.90 0.79 14.21
CA ASN A 112 6.95 0.16 15.13
C ASN A 112 5.89 1.16 15.65
N THR A 113 6.33 2.38 15.99
CA THR A 113 5.47 3.50 16.38
C THR A 113 5.96 4.78 15.69
N TYR A 114 5.03 5.52 15.10
CA TYR A 114 5.33 6.77 14.39
C TYR A 114 4.17 7.77 14.53
N HIS A 115 4.40 9.01 14.10
CA HIS A 115 3.37 10.04 14.00
C HIS A 115 2.99 10.24 12.53
N ARG A 116 1.70 10.43 12.26
CA ARG A 116 1.21 10.83 10.94
C ARG A 116 1.02 12.34 10.95
N THR A 117 1.81 13.03 10.14
CA THR A 117 1.72 14.48 9.98
C THR A 117 0.31 14.87 9.52
N GLY A 118 -0.24 15.95 10.07
CA GLY A 118 -1.62 16.37 9.80
C GLY A 118 -2.69 15.76 10.72
N GLU A 119 -2.36 14.87 11.65
CA GLU A 119 -3.35 14.41 12.63
C GLU A 119 -3.84 15.56 13.52
N GLY A 120 -5.14 15.54 13.86
CA GLY A 120 -5.78 16.62 14.63
C GLY A 120 -5.21 16.87 16.04
N ASN A 121 -4.31 16.03 16.52
CA ASN A 121 -3.58 16.23 17.77
C ASN A 121 -2.13 15.76 17.62
N PHE A 122 -1.17 16.68 17.78
CA PHE A 122 0.26 16.36 17.70
C PHE A 122 0.72 15.36 18.78
N ASN A 123 -0.04 15.13 19.85
CA ASN A 123 0.25 14.10 20.86
C ASN A 123 -0.19 12.68 20.46
N ASN A 124 -0.84 12.52 19.31
CA ASN A 124 -1.24 11.20 18.82
C ASN A 124 -0.04 10.39 18.29
N ARG A 125 -0.17 9.07 18.40
CA ARG A 125 0.78 8.09 17.88
C ARG A 125 0.03 7.03 17.08
N THR A 126 0.69 6.48 16.07
CA THR A 126 0.20 5.38 15.24
C THR A 126 1.12 4.18 15.42
N SER A 127 0.53 3.00 15.63
CA SER A 127 1.27 1.73 15.59
C SER A 127 1.27 1.18 14.18
N ALA A 128 2.39 0.54 13.78
CA ALA A 128 2.50 -0.23 12.54
C ALA A 128 1.36 -1.25 12.35
N PHE A 129 0.77 -1.72 13.44
CA PHE A 129 -0.21 -2.80 13.47
C PHE A 129 -1.66 -2.30 13.55
N THR A 130 -1.85 -0.98 13.59
CA THR A 130 -3.19 -0.37 13.60
C THR A 130 -3.88 -0.61 12.24
N PRO A 131 -5.18 -0.97 12.21
CA PRO A 131 -5.92 -1.08 10.95
C PRO A 131 -5.83 0.20 10.11
N GLY A 132 -5.65 0.04 8.79
CA GLY A 132 -5.47 1.16 7.85
C GLY A 132 -4.05 1.73 7.81
N THR A 133 -3.11 1.20 8.61
CA THR A 133 -1.69 1.55 8.48
C THR A 133 -1.11 1.00 7.17
N LEU A 134 -1.35 -0.27 6.82
CA LEU A 134 -0.80 -0.82 5.58
C LEU A 134 -1.48 -0.17 4.35
N GLN A 135 -0.68 0.46 3.49
CA GLN A 135 -1.12 1.15 2.28
C GLN A 135 -0.80 0.40 0.97
N ALA A 136 -0.23 -0.80 1.08
CA ALA A 136 0.14 -1.65 -0.05
C ALA A 136 -0.60 -3.00 -0.02
N ASP A 137 -0.80 -3.56 -1.21
CA ASP A 137 -1.36 -4.91 -1.39
C ASP A 137 -0.44 -5.99 -0.79
N HIS A 138 -1.04 -7.06 -0.27
CA HIS A 138 -0.36 -8.13 0.44
C HIS A 138 -0.34 -9.43 -0.39
N ILE A 139 0.70 -10.28 -0.27
CA ILE A 139 0.77 -11.55 -1.03
C ILE A 139 -0.42 -12.49 -0.76
N ALA A 140 -0.98 -12.44 0.45
CA ALA A 140 -2.23 -13.14 0.79
C ALA A 140 -3.42 -12.67 -0.06
N GLN A 141 -3.61 -11.36 -0.20
CA GLN A 141 -4.66 -10.77 -1.03
C GLN A 141 -4.43 -11.13 -2.51
N ALA A 142 -3.18 -11.02 -2.98
CA ALA A 142 -2.78 -11.46 -4.32
C ALA A 142 -3.10 -12.94 -4.61
N ALA A 143 -2.90 -13.83 -3.62
CA ALA A 143 -3.26 -15.24 -3.73
C ALA A 143 -4.78 -15.45 -3.80
N GLU A 144 -5.55 -14.82 -2.90
CA GLU A 144 -7.02 -14.98 -2.88
C GLU A 144 -7.71 -14.39 -4.12
N ARG A 145 -7.14 -13.36 -4.75
CA ARG A 145 -7.60 -12.86 -6.06
C ARG A 145 -7.54 -13.92 -7.15
N ARG A 146 -6.68 -14.93 -7.00
CA ARG A 146 -6.61 -16.12 -7.86
C ARG A 146 -7.26 -17.34 -7.24
N LYS A 147 -8.15 -17.13 -6.27
CA LYS A 147 -8.92 -18.17 -5.57
C LYS A 147 -8.04 -19.19 -4.87
N LYS A 148 -6.81 -18.80 -4.49
CA LYS A 148 -5.94 -19.62 -3.65
C LYS A 148 -6.41 -19.54 -2.21
N THR A 149 -6.40 -20.66 -1.49
CA THR A 149 -6.73 -20.67 -0.07
C THR A 149 -5.52 -20.22 0.74
N VAL A 150 -5.72 -19.23 1.61
CA VAL A 150 -4.67 -18.71 2.50
C VAL A 150 -4.98 -19.11 3.94
N VAL A 151 -3.96 -19.43 4.72
CA VAL A 151 -4.02 -19.45 6.20
C VAL A 151 -2.91 -18.55 6.70
N SER A 152 -3.21 -17.74 7.72
CA SER A 152 -2.23 -16.88 8.37
C SER A 152 -2.25 -17.12 9.88
N VAL A 153 -1.10 -17.43 10.48
CA VAL A 153 -0.95 -17.66 11.92
C VAL A 153 0.25 -16.87 12.41
N GLU A 154 0.01 -15.94 13.35
CA GLU A 154 1.00 -15.04 13.95
C GLU A 154 1.78 -14.24 12.89
N TRP A 155 1.14 -13.95 11.75
CA TRP A 155 1.66 -13.00 10.76
C TRP A 155 1.05 -11.63 11.03
N VAL A 156 1.91 -10.73 11.50
CA VAL A 156 1.60 -9.39 11.98
C VAL A 156 0.53 -8.65 11.15
N ALA A 157 -0.55 -8.25 11.81
CA ALA A 157 -1.61 -7.38 11.30
C ALA A 157 -2.41 -7.93 10.10
N THR A 158 -2.30 -9.23 9.79
CA THR A 158 -3.06 -9.86 8.69
C THR A 158 -4.57 -9.69 8.88
N ARG A 159 -5.06 -9.68 10.13
CA ARG A 159 -6.49 -9.54 10.43
C ARG A 159 -7.04 -8.16 10.02
N SER A 160 -6.16 -7.17 9.91
CA SER A 160 -6.51 -5.77 9.63
C SER A 160 -6.39 -5.38 8.16
N LEU A 161 -6.10 -6.34 7.27
CA LEU A 161 -5.99 -6.10 5.84
C LEU A 161 -7.33 -5.66 5.23
N VAL A 162 -7.25 -4.81 4.21
CA VAL A 162 -8.42 -4.30 3.47
C VAL A 162 -8.17 -4.48 1.97
N PRO A 163 -8.98 -5.30 1.27
CA PRO A 163 -10.02 -6.19 1.80
C PRO A 163 -9.43 -7.28 2.71
N ALA A 164 -10.21 -7.74 3.69
CA ALA A 164 -9.80 -8.76 4.64
C ALA A 164 -9.66 -10.14 3.95
N ILE A 165 -8.69 -10.93 4.42
CA ILE A 165 -8.43 -12.28 3.93
C ILE A 165 -9.64 -13.18 4.25
N GLN A 166 -10.04 -14.03 3.30
CA GLN A 166 -11.18 -14.94 3.45
C GLN A 166 -10.82 -16.18 4.25
N GLY A 167 -9.58 -16.65 4.18
CA GLY A 167 -9.09 -17.77 4.97
C GLY A 167 -8.97 -17.52 6.48
N PRO A 168 -8.65 -18.56 7.27
CA PRO A 168 -8.37 -18.43 8.70
C PRO A 168 -7.14 -17.53 8.96
N VAL A 169 -7.32 -16.59 9.87
CA VAL A 169 -6.27 -15.70 10.39
C VAL A 169 -6.25 -15.81 11.91
N VAL A 170 -5.11 -16.16 12.46
CA VAL A 170 -4.79 -16.05 13.89
C VAL A 170 -3.71 -14.97 14.00
N ASP A 171 -4.05 -13.86 14.63
CA ASP A 171 -3.16 -12.72 14.84
C ASP A 171 -2.75 -12.67 16.33
N PHE A 172 -2.20 -11.55 16.79
CA PHE A 172 -1.81 -11.36 18.18
C PHE A 172 -2.95 -11.44 19.20
N ARG A 173 -2.61 -11.34 20.47
CA ARG A 173 -3.53 -11.37 21.62
C ARG A 173 -3.83 -9.96 22.17
N ASN A 174 -5.04 -9.77 22.68
CA ASN A 174 -5.40 -8.60 23.50
C ASN A 174 -5.26 -8.94 24.99
N PHE A 175 -4.96 -7.95 25.81
CA PHE A 175 -4.84 -8.08 27.26
C PHE A 175 -5.99 -7.36 27.98
N PHE A 176 -6.52 -7.97 29.04
CA PHE A 176 -7.70 -7.51 29.79
C PHE A 176 -7.43 -7.39 31.31
N SER A 177 -6.21 -7.67 31.76
CA SER A 177 -5.81 -7.54 33.16
C SER A 177 -4.33 -7.16 33.28
N GLY A 178 -3.95 -6.62 34.45
CA GLY A 178 -2.56 -6.52 34.85
C GLY A 178 -1.92 -7.91 35.05
N ARG A 179 -0.62 -7.91 35.32
CA ARG A 179 0.23 -9.08 35.56
C ARG A 179 1.15 -8.81 36.73
N GLY A 180 1.63 -9.83 37.43
CA GLY A 180 2.52 -9.61 38.56
C GLY A 180 2.62 -10.79 39.52
N VAL A 181 2.96 -10.50 40.77
CA VAL A 181 3.20 -11.52 41.80
C VAL A 181 2.39 -11.28 43.07
N VAL A 182 2.05 -12.36 43.75
CA VAL A 182 1.64 -12.36 45.16
C VAL A 182 2.68 -13.10 45.98
N LEU A 183 3.13 -12.50 47.08
CA LEU A 183 4.19 -13.08 47.91
C LEU A 183 4.13 -12.64 49.38
N ASN A 184 4.74 -13.42 50.27
CA ASN A 184 4.75 -13.12 51.72
C ASN A 184 6.02 -12.48 52.26
N TYR A 185 6.95 -12.09 51.39
CA TYR A 185 8.23 -11.49 51.75
C TYR A 185 8.51 -10.26 50.86
N ASP A 186 9.62 -9.55 51.09
CA ASP A 186 10.07 -8.48 50.18
C ASP A 186 11.18 -9.00 49.27
N ILE A 187 11.08 -8.71 47.98
CA ILE A 187 12.17 -8.88 47.01
C ILE A 187 13.00 -7.60 47.03
N PRO A 188 14.24 -7.62 47.56
CA PRO A 188 15.09 -6.44 47.59
C PRO A 188 15.37 -5.95 46.17
N GLY A 189 15.24 -4.64 45.94
CA GLY A 189 15.61 -4.00 44.68
C GLY A 189 14.60 -4.12 43.53
N GLN A 190 13.44 -4.76 43.74
CA GLN A 190 12.41 -4.89 42.70
C GLN A 190 11.91 -3.53 42.16
N LEU A 191 11.51 -3.51 40.88
CA LEU A 191 11.11 -2.30 40.13
C LEU A 191 9.68 -2.38 39.58
N ALA A 192 8.79 -3.13 40.24
CA ALA A 192 7.44 -3.43 39.78
C ALA A 192 6.63 -2.19 39.39
N SER A 193 6.67 -1.14 40.20
CA SER A 193 5.96 0.12 39.92
C SER A 193 6.48 0.84 38.67
N THR A 194 7.79 0.78 38.41
CA THR A 194 8.43 1.37 37.23
C THR A 194 7.94 0.71 35.94
N PHE A 195 7.71 -0.61 35.99
CA PHE A 195 7.28 -1.41 34.84
C PHE A 195 5.75 -1.60 34.77
N GLY A 196 5.00 -1.03 35.71
CA GLY A 196 3.54 -1.17 35.75
C GLY A 196 3.08 -2.62 35.96
N VAL A 197 3.85 -3.40 36.71
CA VAL A 197 3.49 -4.77 37.11
C VAL A 197 3.08 -4.79 38.58
N GLU A 198 2.21 -5.74 38.92
CA GLU A 198 1.57 -5.83 40.22
C GLU A 198 2.48 -6.52 41.23
N TYR A 199 2.56 -5.94 42.43
CA TYR A 199 3.37 -6.46 43.53
C TYR A 199 2.51 -6.58 44.79
N GLN A 200 1.94 -7.75 45.03
CA GLN A 200 1.00 -8.00 46.12
C GLN A 200 1.71 -8.68 47.29
N LYS A 201 2.21 -7.87 48.21
CA LYS A 201 2.75 -8.37 49.48
C LYS A 201 1.62 -8.73 50.44
N VAL A 202 1.66 -9.94 50.99
CA VAL A 202 0.61 -10.49 51.84
C VAL A 202 1.18 -11.15 53.12
N THR A 203 0.34 -11.32 54.13
CA THR A 203 0.67 -12.12 55.33
C THR A 203 -0.17 -13.39 55.33
N LEU A 204 0.46 -14.56 55.43
CA LEU A 204 -0.28 -15.83 55.42
C LEU A 204 -0.99 -16.06 56.76
N ALA A 205 -2.30 -16.32 56.72
CA ALA A 205 -3.11 -16.60 57.90
C ALA A 205 -3.35 -18.12 58.06
N PRO A 206 -3.71 -18.63 59.25
CA PRO A 206 -4.24 -19.99 59.36
C PRO A 206 -5.50 -20.17 58.49
N ALA A 207 -5.59 -21.27 57.75
CA ALA A 207 -6.74 -21.56 56.89
C ALA A 207 -8.01 -21.75 57.72
N SER A 208 -9.12 -21.10 57.31
CA SER A 208 -10.39 -21.17 58.01
C SER A 208 -11.58 -21.11 57.06
N GLY A 209 -12.64 -21.89 57.37
CA GLY A 209 -13.87 -21.89 56.57
C GLY A 209 -13.79 -22.59 55.21
N TRP A 210 -12.71 -23.33 54.94
CA TRP A 210 -12.57 -24.13 53.70
C TRP A 210 -13.40 -25.41 53.75
N SER A 211 -13.99 -25.77 52.61
CA SER A 211 -14.67 -27.05 52.40
C SER A 211 -14.09 -27.77 51.18
N ASN A 212 -14.15 -29.10 51.13
CA ASN A 212 -13.69 -29.91 49.99
C ASN A 212 -12.24 -29.65 49.55
N VAL A 213 -11.34 -29.40 50.49
CA VAL A 213 -9.90 -29.25 50.25
C VAL A 213 -9.15 -30.54 50.58
N PRO A 214 -7.96 -30.76 49.98
CA PRO A 214 -7.07 -31.85 50.38
C PRO A 214 -6.72 -31.80 51.88
N THR A 215 -6.46 -32.96 52.47
CA THR A 215 -5.95 -33.02 53.85
C THR A 215 -4.56 -32.40 53.90
N SER A 216 -4.34 -31.51 54.87
CA SER A 216 -3.04 -30.95 55.20
C SER A 216 -2.46 -31.65 56.43
N TYR A 217 -1.22 -32.11 56.37
CA TYR A 217 -0.53 -32.75 57.49
C TYR A 217 0.24 -31.77 58.40
N SER A 218 0.32 -30.52 57.97
CA SER A 218 0.66 -29.34 58.78
C SER A 218 -0.54 -28.37 58.88
N PRO A 219 -0.60 -27.45 59.87
CA PRO A 219 -1.69 -26.47 59.95
C PRO A 219 -1.79 -25.58 58.71
N ALA A 220 -2.73 -25.89 57.80
CA ALA A 220 -2.86 -25.20 56.51
C ALA A 220 -2.93 -23.68 56.66
N ARG A 221 -2.40 -22.98 55.65
CA ARG A 221 -2.41 -21.51 55.57
C ARG A 221 -3.32 -21.03 54.46
N GLU A 222 -3.77 -19.79 54.55
CA GLU A 222 -4.57 -19.14 53.53
C GLU A 222 -4.16 -17.71 53.28
N GLN A 223 -4.55 -17.23 52.11
CA GLN A 223 -4.56 -15.82 51.74
C GLN A 223 -5.45 -15.61 50.52
N GLN A 224 -5.72 -14.37 50.13
CA GLN A 224 -6.37 -14.01 48.88
C GLN A 224 -5.41 -13.17 48.03
N TYR A 225 -5.45 -13.34 46.72
CA TYR A 225 -4.79 -12.42 45.79
C TYR A 225 -5.77 -11.89 44.75
N LYS A 226 -5.39 -10.76 44.13
CA LYS A 226 -6.18 -10.04 43.16
C LYS A 226 -5.55 -10.12 41.77
N GLN A 227 -6.33 -10.49 40.76
CA GLN A 227 -6.00 -10.27 39.36
C GLN A 227 -6.63 -8.94 38.93
N PRO A 228 -5.86 -7.84 38.77
CA PRO A 228 -6.45 -6.52 38.56
C PRO A 228 -6.88 -6.32 37.12
N ASN A 229 -7.99 -5.61 36.93
CA ASN A 229 -8.46 -5.16 35.63
C ASN A 229 -7.48 -4.18 34.96
N THR A 230 -7.51 -4.10 33.64
CA THR A 230 -6.89 -3.00 32.88
C THR A 230 -7.88 -1.87 32.61
N ALA A 231 -7.39 -0.67 32.34
CA ALA A 231 -8.25 0.47 32.03
C ALA A 231 -8.98 0.37 30.67
N PHE A 232 -8.62 -0.54 29.75
CA PHE A 232 -9.10 -0.46 28.36
C PHE A 232 -9.40 -1.81 27.67
N PRO A 233 -10.67 -2.15 27.39
CA PRO A 233 -11.89 -1.55 27.94
C PRO A 233 -12.17 -2.11 29.35
N ALA A 234 -12.14 -1.24 30.37
CA ALA A 234 -12.41 -1.64 31.75
C ALA A 234 -13.78 -2.31 31.97
N ALA A 235 -14.73 -2.17 31.03
CA ALA A 235 -16.03 -2.81 31.09
C ALA A 235 -16.01 -4.31 30.75
N ASP A 236 -14.99 -4.78 30.01
CA ASP A 236 -14.94 -6.17 29.52
C ASP A 236 -14.32 -7.13 30.55
N ASN A 237 -13.74 -6.63 31.64
CA ASN A 237 -13.21 -7.42 32.75
C ASN A 237 -13.36 -6.67 34.09
N VAL A 238 -13.29 -7.38 35.21
CA VAL A 238 -13.30 -6.81 36.57
C VAL A 238 -12.07 -7.29 37.34
N ASP A 239 -11.76 -6.64 38.47
CA ASP A 239 -10.83 -7.21 39.44
C ASP A 239 -11.35 -8.59 39.87
N ARG A 240 -10.54 -9.62 39.73
CA ARG A 240 -10.89 -10.99 40.13
C ARG A 240 -10.13 -11.36 41.39
N LEU A 241 -10.80 -11.98 42.34
CA LEU A 241 -10.22 -12.40 43.61
C LEU A 241 -10.14 -13.93 43.65
N TYR A 242 -9.02 -14.44 44.14
CA TYR A 242 -8.78 -15.87 44.31
C TYR A 242 -8.29 -16.15 45.73
N ASP A 243 -8.95 -17.10 46.39
CA ASP A 243 -8.55 -17.63 47.68
C ASP A 243 -7.50 -18.73 47.48
N LEU A 244 -6.46 -18.69 48.31
CA LEU A 244 -5.32 -19.59 48.33
C LEU A 244 -5.42 -20.48 49.57
N TYR A 245 -5.28 -21.79 49.39
CA TYR A 245 -5.17 -22.80 50.44
C TYR A 245 -3.82 -23.50 50.32
N ILE A 246 -2.90 -23.19 51.22
CA ILE A 246 -1.52 -23.67 51.21
C ILE A 246 -1.42 -24.80 52.23
N TYR A 247 -1.01 -25.97 51.76
CA TYR A 247 -1.05 -27.20 52.55
C TYR A 247 0.20 -28.04 52.37
N ASP A 248 0.41 -28.90 53.35
CA ASP A 248 1.41 -29.96 53.36
C ASP A 248 0.73 -31.27 52.96
N SER A 249 1.11 -31.80 51.81
CA SER A 249 0.48 -32.99 51.22
C SER A 249 1.01 -34.31 51.77
N THR A 250 2.03 -34.29 52.64
CA THR A 250 2.76 -35.48 53.09
C THR A 250 2.60 -35.77 54.57
N ASN A 251 2.19 -37.01 54.89
CA ASN A 251 2.05 -37.43 56.29
C ASN A 251 3.36 -37.96 56.87
N ASP A 252 4.32 -37.08 57.15
CA ASP A 252 5.65 -37.48 57.65
C ASP A 252 6.03 -36.84 59.01
N SER A 253 5.09 -36.14 59.65
CA SER A 253 5.29 -35.40 60.91
C SER A 253 6.32 -34.27 60.83
N GLN A 254 6.69 -33.82 59.64
CA GLN A 254 7.51 -32.63 59.42
C GLN A 254 6.63 -31.48 58.94
N THR A 255 7.02 -30.23 59.22
CA THR A 255 6.37 -29.08 58.59
C THR A 255 7.04 -28.82 57.25
N ASN A 256 6.36 -29.20 56.17
CA ASN A 256 6.88 -29.11 54.81
C ASN A 256 5.79 -28.78 53.78
N TYR A 257 5.23 -27.57 53.87
CA TYR A 257 4.27 -27.09 52.86
C TYR A 257 4.86 -27.20 51.47
N ASP A 258 4.12 -27.84 50.57
CA ASP A 258 4.57 -28.17 49.22
C ASP A 258 3.51 -27.89 48.15
N ARG A 259 2.31 -27.49 48.56
CA ARG A 259 1.16 -27.27 47.67
C ARG A 259 0.40 -25.98 47.95
N VAL A 260 -0.21 -25.45 46.90
CA VAL A 260 -1.20 -24.38 46.97
C VAL A 260 -2.37 -24.65 46.03
N LEU A 261 -3.56 -24.77 46.62
CA LEU A 261 -4.84 -24.82 45.93
C LEU A 261 -5.37 -23.39 45.76
N VAL A 262 -5.83 -23.07 44.56
CA VAL A 262 -6.34 -21.74 44.20
C VAL A 262 -7.79 -21.87 43.76
N ALA A 263 -8.70 -21.14 44.41
CA ALA A 263 -10.13 -21.15 44.09
C ALA A 263 -10.64 -19.70 43.88
N PRO A 264 -11.55 -19.44 42.93
CA PRO A 264 -12.19 -18.13 42.80
C PRO A 264 -12.91 -17.78 44.11
N SER A 265 -12.75 -16.56 44.62
CA SER A 265 -13.33 -16.19 45.92
C SER A 265 -14.87 -16.20 45.91
N GLU A 266 -15.50 -16.07 44.75
CA GLU A 266 -16.95 -16.26 44.55
C GLU A 266 -17.43 -17.69 44.84
N ALA A 267 -16.51 -18.68 44.87
CA ALA A 267 -16.81 -20.05 45.28
C ALA A 267 -16.80 -20.24 46.81
N ALA A 268 -16.62 -19.16 47.59
CA ALA A 268 -16.70 -19.16 49.05
C ALA A 268 -15.84 -20.25 49.72
N LYS A 269 -14.53 -20.30 49.37
CA LYS A 269 -13.55 -21.26 49.91
C LYS A 269 -13.94 -22.74 49.73
N ASN A 270 -14.64 -23.08 48.65
CA ASN A 270 -14.93 -24.46 48.26
C ASN A 270 -13.84 -25.01 47.33
N GLY A 271 -13.00 -25.92 47.85
CA GLY A 271 -11.88 -26.54 47.12
C GLY A 271 -12.30 -27.39 45.91
N SER A 272 -13.56 -27.81 45.81
CA SER A 272 -14.10 -28.45 44.59
C SER A 272 -14.16 -27.50 43.39
N ALA A 273 -14.21 -26.19 43.63
CA ALA A 273 -14.22 -25.15 42.60
C ALA A 273 -12.81 -24.61 42.26
N LYS A 274 -11.75 -25.30 42.70
CA LYS A 274 -10.38 -24.90 42.42
C LYS A 274 -10.12 -24.73 40.92
N VAL A 275 -9.34 -23.70 40.59
CA VAL A 275 -8.81 -23.45 39.25
C VAL A 275 -7.37 -23.91 39.11
N ALA A 276 -6.65 -24.13 40.22
CA ALA A 276 -5.31 -24.70 40.23
C ALA A 276 -5.02 -25.44 41.56
N ASP A 277 -4.10 -26.39 41.51
CA ASP A 277 -3.50 -27.08 42.67
C ASP A 277 -2.03 -27.37 42.33
N LEU A 278 -1.15 -26.48 42.80
CA LEU A 278 0.21 -26.34 42.30
C LEU A 278 1.23 -26.79 43.35
N LYS A 279 2.26 -27.54 42.95
CA LYS A 279 3.53 -27.57 43.70
C LYS A 279 4.48 -26.49 43.16
N GLN A 280 5.56 -26.22 43.88
CA GLN A 280 6.60 -25.31 43.40
C GLN A 280 7.10 -25.72 42.00
N GLY A 281 7.19 -24.74 41.10
CA GLY A 281 7.56 -24.90 39.68
C GLY A 281 6.37 -25.13 38.74
N ASP A 282 5.20 -25.55 39.25
CA ASP A 282 4.05 -25.83 38.39
C ASP A 282 3.42 -24.56 37.82
N TRP A 283 2.88 -24.71 36.61
CA TRP A 283 2.03 -23.73 35.93
C TRP A 283 0.59 -24.27 35.81
N ALA A 284 -0.40 -23.38 35.88
CA ALA A 284 -1.79 -23.66 35.52
C ALA A 284 -2.33 -22.63 34.52
N ASP A 285 -3.02 -23.10 33.49
CA ASP A 285 -3.82 -22.28 32.56
C ASP A 285 -5.24 -22.13 33.11
N ILE A 286 -5.65 -20.89 33.41
CA ILE A 286 -6.94 -20.58 34.03
C ILE A 286 -7.80 -19.81 33.03
N LYS A 287 -8.98 -20.37 32.72
CA LYS A 287 -9.98 -19.76 31.84
C LYS A 287 -11.03 -19.01 32.63
N VAL A 288 -11.43 -17.84 32.12
CA VAL A 288 -12.49 -17.01 32.70
C VAL A 288 -13.44 -16.50 31.63
N LYS A 289 -14.63 -16.07 32.04
CA LYS A 289 -15.59 -15.39 31.16
C LYS A 289 -15.48 -13.88 31.27
N LEU A 290 -15.39 -13.21 30.12
CA LEU A 290 -15.39 -11.75 30.00
C LEU A 290 -16.79 -11.18 30.25
N LEU A 291 -16.83 -9.87 30.47
CA LEU A 291 -18.00 -9.07 30.78
C LEU A 291 -18.23 -8.02 29.67
N GLY A 292 -19.13 -7.06 29.92
CA GLY A 292 -19.31 -5.90 29.05
C GLY A 292 -19.71 -6.26 27.62
N SER A 293 -19.03 -5.65 26.65
CA SER A 293 -19.28 -5.86 25.22
C SER A 293 -18.90 -7.27 24.74
N ARG A 294 -18.13 -7.99 25.55
CA ARG A 294 -17.64 -9.36 25.31
C ARG A 294 -18.22 -10.36 26.29
N ALA A 295 -19.35 -10.05 26.93
CA ALA A 295 -19.98 -10.92 27.92
C ALA A 295 -20.11 -12.38 27.43
N GLY A 296 -19.57 -13.31 28.21
CA GLY A 296 -19.61 -14.76 27.92
C GLY A 296 -18.48 -15.29 27.03
N GLN A 297 -17.65 -14.42 26.42
CA GLN A 297 -16.44 -14.84 25.68
C GLN A 297 -15.34 -15.29 26.64
N THR A 298 -14.55 -16.29 26.26
CA THR A 298 -13.45 -16.81 27.10
C THR A 298 -12.17 -15.98 26.96
N ALA A 299 -11.54 -15.65 28.08
CA ALA A 299 -10.14 -15.25 28.12
C ALA A 299 -9.40 -16.19 29.09
N GLY A 300 -8.06 -16.15 29.12
CA GLY A 300 -7.32 -16.93 30.10
C GLY A 300 -6.00 -16.29 30.50
N PHE A 301 -5.41 -16.80 31.57
CA PHE A 301 -4.12 -16.38 32.09
C PHE A 301 -3.40 -17.59 32.69
N ASN A 302 -2.08 -17.49 32.84
CA ASN A 302 -1.27 -18.52 33.46
C ASN A 302 -0.87 -18.11 34.88
N LEU A 303 -0.82 -19.09 35.78
CA LEU A 303 -0.39 -18.95 37.17
C LEU A 303 0.75 -19.91 37.46
N LYS A 304 1.90 -19.42 37.95
CA LYS A 304 3.04 -20.22 38.40
C LYS A 304 3.20 -20.16 39.91
N ALA A 305 3.45 -21.29 40.55
CA ALA A 305 4.02 -21.31 41.89
C ALA A 305 5.55 -21.22 41.82
N ILE A 306 6.11 -20.02 42.00
CA ILE A 306 7.56 -19.81 41.89
C ILE A 306 8.27 -20.38 43.12
N GLU A 307 7.76 -20.09 44.32
CA GLU A 307 8.35 -20.55 45.58
C GLU A 307 7.27 -20.98 46.56
N ILE A 308 7.50 -22.15 47.17
CA ILE A 308 6.77 -22.65 48.33
C ILE A 308 7.83 -23.25 49.26
N ALA A 309 8.39 -22.42 50.14
CA ALA A 309 9.34 -22.90 51.13
C ALA A 309 8.64 -23.88 52.09
N PRO A 310 9.30 -24.98 52.52
CA PRO A 310 8.71 -25.97 53.43
C PRO A 310 8.17 -25.38 54.73
N ASP A 311 8.73 -24.28 55.21
CA ASP A 311 8.33 -23.54 56.42
C ASP A 311 7.48 -22.29 56.12
N LEU A 312 7.18 -22.03 54.84
CA LEU A 312 6.57 -20.81 54.30
C LEU A 312 7.30 -19.52 54.65
N SER A 313 8.61 -19.57 54.92
CA SER A 313 9.46 -18.37 54.99
C SER A 313 9.44 -17.58 53.68
N LYS A 314 9.26 -18.28 52.55
CA LYS A 314 9.01 -17.69 51.23
C LYS A 314 7.87 -18.41 50.54
N PHE A 315 6.90 -17.63 50.10
CA PHE A 315 5.78 -18.04 49.26
C PHE A 315 5.63 -17.00 48.16
N ARG A 316 5.60 -17.42 46.89
CA ARG A 316 5.45 -16.53 45.73
C ARG A 316 4.70 -17.22 44.59
N LEU A 317 3.62 -16.61 44.14
CA LEU A 317 2.94 -16.94 42.90
C LEU A 317 3.11 -15.83 41.87
N TYR A 318 3.25 -16.20 40.60
CA TYR A 318 3.25 -15.29 39.46
C TYR A 318 2.03 -15.51 38.58
N PHE A 319 1.35 -14.44 38.20
CA PHE A 319 0.21 -14.46 37.30
C PHE A 319 0.47 -13.59 36.06
N THR A 320 0.20 -14.14 34.87
CA THR A 320 0.27 -13.38 33.62
C THR A 320 -0.96 -12.47 33.48
N SER A 321 -0.94 -11.58 32.48
CA SER A 321 -2.14 -10.88 32.07
C SER A 321 -3.20 -11.84 31.53
N LEU A 322 -4.46 -11.51 31.77
CA LEU A 322 -5.60 -12.13 31.13
C LEU A 322 -5.58 -11.76 29.66
N SER A 323 -5.52 -12.76 28.80
CA SER A 323 -5.33 -12.58 27.37
C SER A 323 -6.36 -13.35 26.55
N ARG A 324 -6.58 -12.85 25.33
CA ARG A 324 -7.43 -13.48 24.32
C ARG A 324 -6.78 -13.34 22.95
N THR A 325 -6.65 -14.45 22.22
CA THR A 325 -6.18 -14.48 20.83
C THR A 325 -7.16 -13.77 19.91
N ASN A 326 -6.68 -12.85 19.06
CA ASN A 326 -7.48 -12.27 17.99
C ASN A 326 -7.46 -13.19 16.77
N ALA A 327 -8.64 -13.58 16.28
CA ALA A 327 -8.72 -14.46 15.12
C ALA A 327 -9.96 -14.17 14.27
N THR A 328 -9.88 -14.46 12.97
CA THR A 328 -11.01 -14.35 12.04
C THR A 328 -10.98 -15.49 11.04
N TYR A 329 -12.14 -15.89 10.53
CA TYR A 329 -12.25 -16.72 9.35
C TYR A 329 -13.43 -16.20 8.51
N ASN A 330 -13.16 -15.21 7.65
CA ASN A 330 -14.23 -14.44 7.00
C ASN A 330 -15.03 -15.26 5.96
N GLY A 331 -14.39 -16.25 5.33
CA GLY A 331 -15.02 -17.20 4.41
C GLY A 331 -15.82 -18.32 5.10
N CYS A 332 -15.89 -18.33 6.44
CA CYS A 332 -16.56 -19.35 7.27
C CYS A 332 -18.10 -19.31 7.21
N THR A 333 -18.71 -18.81 6.12
CA THR A 333 -20.16 -18.71 5.96
C THR A 333 -20.78 -19.88 5.18
N TYR A 334 -19.98 -20.84 4.68
CA TYR A 334 -20.46 -21.92 3.79
C TYR A 334 -19.83 -23.32 4.04
N ALA A 335 -19.10 -23.54 5.13
CA ALA A 335 -18.43 -24.83 5.41
C ALA A 335 -19.10 -25.59 6.56
N ALA A 336 -19.39 -26.88 6.36
CA ALA A 336 -20.14 -27.74 7.28
C ALA A 336 -19.54 -27.86 8.70
N ASN A 337 -18.22 -27.70 8.83
CA ASN A 337 -17.50 -27.81 10.12
C ASN A 337 -17.20 -26.45 10.78
N CYS A 338 -17.61 -25.34 10.15
CA CYS A 338 -17.21 -23.98 10.55
C CYS A 338 -18.29 -23.26 11.37
N ALA A 339 -19.54 -23.72 11.30
CA ALA A 339 -20.63 -23.28 12.16
C ALA A 339 -20.54 -23.93 13.56
N THR A 340 -19.48 -23.62 14.32
CA THR A 340 -19.52 -23.89 15.75
C THR A 340 -20.47 -22.89 16.41
N PRO A 341 -21.25 -23.27 17.45
CA PRO A 341 -22.14 -22.34 18.15
C PRO A 341 -21.43 -21.11 18.74
N LEU A 342 -20.10 -21.17 18.89
CA LEU A 342 -19.25 -20.18 19.54
C LEU A 342 -18.50 -19.26 18.54
N GLY A 343 -18.32 -19.67 17.29
CA GLY A 343 -17.49 -18.98 16.30
C GLY A 343 -16.00 -19.33 16.37
N PHE A 344 -15.23 -19.00 15.33
CA PHE A 344 -13.81 -19.37 15.19
C PHE A 344 -12.93 -18.84 16.33
N GLU A 345 -12.96 -17.53 16.61
CA GLU A 345 -12.16 -16.88 17.65
C GLU A 345 -12.45 -17.44 19.05
N GLU A 346 -13.73 -17.61 19.40
CA GLU A 346 -14.10 -18.17 20.70
C GLU A 346 -13.72 -19.63 20.85
N THR A 347 -13.81 -20.41 19.77
CA THR A 347 -13.37 -21.81 19.79
C THR A 347 -11.89 -21.90 20.13
N LEU A 348 -11.06 -21.04 19.54
CA LEU A 348 -9.63 -21.00 19.84
C LEU A 348 -9.36 -20.70 21.31
N ASN A 349 -10.05 -19.70 21.86
CA ASN A 349 -9.80 -19.22 23.22
C ASN A 349 -10.41 -20.13 24.32
N SER A 350 -11.52 -20.81 24.03
CA SER A 350 -12.24 -21.65 24.99
C SER A 350 -11.73 -23.08 25.09
N ARG A 351 -11.21 -23.66 23.99
CA ARG A 351 -10.85 -25.07 23.93
C ARG A 351 -9.35 -25.35 24.10
N PHE A 352 -8.50 -24.46 23.63
CA PHE A 352 -7.05 -24.68 23.59
C PHE A 352 -6.33 -23.85 24.66
N PRO A 353 -5.05 -24.16 24.96
CA PRO A 353 -4.27 -23.40 25.93
C PRO A 353 -4.29 -21.89 25.67
N THR A 354 -4.24 -21.10 26.74
CA THR A 354 -4.20 -19.64 26.64
C THR A 354 -2.96 -19.19 25.88
N SER A 355 -3.17 -18.39 24.84
CA SER A 355 -2.10 -17.78 24.05
C SER A 355 -1.26 -16.83 24.92
N THR A 356 -0.03 -17.24 25.20
CA THR A 356 0.94 -16.49 26.02
C THR A 356 2.25 -16.41 25.26
N ALA A 357 2.98 -15.31 25.44
CA ALA A 357 4.32 -15.13 24.91
C ALA A 357 5.22 -14.57 26.03
N ALA A 358 6.50 -14.37 25.76
CA ALA A 358 7.42 -13.88 26.78
C ALA A 358 7.06 -12.42 27.13
N ASP A 359 7.21 -12.08 28.41
CA ASP A 359 6.90 -10.75 28.90
C ASP A 359 8.11 -10.21 29.66
N PHE A 360 8.79 -9.25 29.06
CA PHE A 360 10.03 -8.72 29.64
C PHE A 360 9.77 -7.97 30.94
N ALA A 361 8.59 -7.36 31.11
CA ALA A 361 8.37 -6.41 32.20
C ALA A 361 8.45 -7.05 33.60
N PRO A 362 7.89 -8.25 33.86
CA PRO A 362 8.12 -8.96 35.12
C PRO A 362 9.59 -9.34 35.37
N LEU A 363 10.36 -9.66 34.32
CA LEU A 363 11.78 -10.00 34.45
C LEU A 363 12.59 -8.75 34.81
N GLU A 364 12.40 -7.66 34.06
CA GLU A 364 13.09 -6.39 34.30
C GLU A 364 12.66 -5.71 35.61
N ALA A 365 11.44 -6.00 36.08
CA ALA A 365 10.97 -5.63 37.41
C ALA A 365 11.62 -6.44 38.54
N LEU A 366 12.42 -7.47 38.23
CA LEU A 366 13.08 -8.38 39.16
C LEU A 366 12.11 -9.19 40.03
N ILE A 367 10.86 -9.36 39.57
CA ILE A 367 9.83 -10.09 40.34
C ILE A 367 9.73 -11.57 39.94
N ILE A 368 10.28 -11.93 38.77
CA ILE A 368 10.47 -13.32 38.32
C ILE A 368 11.94 -13.54 37.94
N ASP A 369 12.35 -14.81 37.83
CA ASP A 369 13.68 -15.18 37.36
C ASP A 369 13.72 -15.43 35.84
N GLU A 370 14.93 -15.47 35.28
CA GLU A 370 15.17 -15.74 33.85
C GLU A 370 14.54 -17.08 33.39
N GLN A 371 14.54 -18.09 34.27
CA GLN A 371 13.96 -19.41 33.98
C GLN A 371 12.44 -19.31 33.77
N THR A 372 11.74 -18.59 34.65
CA THR A 372 10.30 -18.34 34.58
C THR A 372 9.94 -17.56 33.33
N TYR A 373 10.74 -16.56 32.97
CA TYR A 373 10.58 -15.81 31.72
C TYR A 373 10.69 -16.71 30.49
N VAL A 374 11.71 -17.58 30.46
CA VAL A 374 11.93 -18.54 29.35
C VAL A 374 10.81 -19.57 29.26
N GLU A 375 10.39 -20.14 30.39
CA GLU A 375 9.24 -21.06 30.44
C GLU A 375 7.97 -20.42 29.90
N GLN A 376 7.68 -19.17 30.29
CA GLN A 376 6.54 -18.41 29.80
C GLN A 376 6.61 -18.20 28.28
N GLY A 377 7.76 -17.76 27.75
CA GLY A 377 7.93 -17.55 26.31
C GLY A 377 7.70 -18.82 25.50
N LEU A 378 8.23 -19.95 25.96
CA LEU A 378 8.04 -21.25 25.32
C LEU A 378 6.61 -21.79 25.43
N MET A 379 5.73 -21.20 26.25
CA MET A 379 4.29 -21.55 26.25
C MET A 379 3.59 -21.13 24.96
N TRP A 380 4.16 -20.21 24.18
CA TRP A 380 3.57 -19.75 22.92
C TRP A 380 3.22 -20.93 22.01
N LYS A 381 4.12 -21.92 21.90
CA LYS A 381 3.90 -23.09 21.04
C LYS A 381 2.72 -23.95 21.50
N SER A 382 2.44 -23.99 22.80
CA SER A 382 1.36 -24.81 23.39
C SER A 382 -0.02 -24.46 22.83
N SER A 383 -0.29 -23.18 22.57
CA SER A 383 -1.55 -22.74 21.96
C SER A 383 -1.48 -22.81 20.43
N HIS A 384 -0.40 -22.29 19.82
CA HIS A 384 -0.33 -22.11 18.36
C HIS A 384 -0.24 -23.42 17.58
N PHE A 385 0.37 -24.46 18.17
CA PHE A 385 0.42 -25.77 17.55
C PHE A 385 -0.97 -26.41 17.50
N GLU A 386 -1.76 -26.24 18.56
CA GLU A 386 -3.15 -26.69 18.59
C GLU A 386 -4.04 -25.89 17.65
N TYR A 387 -3.82 -24.57 17.51
CA TYR A 387 -4.53 -23.75 16.51
C TYR A 387 -4.27 -24.25 15.09
N LEU A 388 -3.00 -24.52 14.73
CA LEU A 388 -2.64 -25.08 13.43
C LEU A 388 -3.30 -26.45 13.20
N LYS A 389 -3.23 -27.36 14.18
CA LYS A 389 -3.88 -28.68 14.08
C LYS A 389 -5.38 -28.56 13.91
N TYR A 390 -6.03 -27.67 14.66
CA TYR A 390 -7.46 -27.40 14.54
C TYR A 390 -7.84 -26.92 13.14
N ILE A 391 -7.13 -25.91 12.62
CA ILE A 391 -7.37 -25.37 11.27
C ILE A 391 -7.20 -26.44 10.19
N PHE A 392 -6.10 -27.21 10.25
CA PHE A 392 -5.77 -28.16 9.20
C PHE A 392 -6.53 -29.49 9.28
N ASN A 393 -6.82 -29.98 10.49
CA ASN A 393 -7.36 -31.33 10.69
C ASN A 393 -8.86 -31.32 10.98
N GLU A 394 -9.34 -30.37 11.80
CA GLU A 394 -10.76 -30.34 12.22
C GLU A 394 -11.60 -29.46 11.31
N LEU A 395 -11.14 -28.23 11.03
CA LEU A 395 -11.74 -27.38 10.01
C LEU A 395 -11.42 -27.85 8.59
N ASN A 396 -10.44 -28.76 8.45
CA ASN A 396 -10.00 -29.35 7.19
C ASN A 396 -9.62 -28.30 6.13
N VAL A 397 -9.05 -27.16 6.55
CA VAL A 397 -8.57 -26.13 5.64
C VAL A 397 -7.21 -26.57 5.08
N LYS A 398 -7.11 -26.63 3.74
CA LYS A 398 -5.88 -27.01 3.04
C LYS A 398 -5.37 -25.79 2.25
N PRO A 399 -4.57 -24.91 2.86
CA PRO A 399 -4.09 -23.72 2.18
C PRO A 399 -3.14 -24.04 1.03
N ASP A 400 -3.23 -23.22 -0.03
CA ASP A 400 -2.20 -23.09 -1.06
C ASP A 400 -1.03 -22.21 -0.55
N LEU A 401 -1.32 -21.21 0.30
CA LEU A 401 -0.33 -20.34 0.94
C LEU A 401 -0.54 -20.33 2.45
N LEU A 402 0.46 -20.77 3.20
CA LEU A 402 0.54 -20.63 4.65
C LEU A 402 1.50 -19.49 5.00
N LEU A 403 1.01 -18.46 5.66
CA LEU A 403 1.82 -17.45 6.34
C LEU A 403 1.96 -17.88 7.79
N LEU A 404 3.19 -18.08 8.25
CA LEU A 404 3.47 -18.60 9.58
C LEU A 404 4.53 -17.74 10.27
N GLY A 405 4.17 -17.13 11.39
CA GLY A 405 5.09 -16.37 12.21
C GLY A 405 5.48 -17.06 13.51
N ASN A 406 6.62 -16.67 14.07
CA ASN A 406 7.07 -17.04 15.40
C ASN A 406 7.79 -15.84 16.06
N PRO A 407 7.36 -15.35 17.24
CA PRO A 407 7.93 -14.17 17.87
C PRO A 407 9.10 -14.44 18.83
N VAL A 408 9.29 -15.69 19.27
CA VAL A 408 10.07 -16.00 20.49
C VAL A 408 11.57 -15.72 20.34
N THR A 409 12.10 -15.78 19.11
CA THR A 409 13.51 -15.46 18.82
C THR A 409 13.87 -14.00 19.09
N ASP A 410 12.94 -13.07 18.85
CA ASP A 410 13.09 -11.64 19.15
C ASP A 410 13.05 -11.42 20.66
N GLU A 411 12.02 -11.94 21.32
CA GLU A 411 11.79 -11.81 22.76
C GLU A 411 13.02 -12.23 23.57
N PHE A 412 13.60 -13.38 23.26
CA PHE A 412 14.77 -13.88 24.01
C PHE A 412 16.06 -13.14 23.65
N SER A 413 16.19 -12.69 22.40
CA SER A 413 17.35 -11.89 21.98
C SER A 413 17.39 -10.57 22.72
N HIS A 414 16.23 -9.92 22.91
CA HIS A 414 16.10 -8.71 23.70
C HIS A 414 16.62 -8.86 25.13
N GLN A 415 16.42 -9.99 25.78
CA GLN A 415 16.76 -10.16 27.20
C GLN A 415 18.15 -10.76 27.45
N PHE A 416 18.74 -11.47 26.49
CA PHE A 416 19.95 -12.26 26.76
C PHE A 416 21.17 -11.93 25.88
N MET A 417 21.01 -11.27 24.73
CA MET A 417 22.10 -11.18 23.72
C MET A 417 23.35 -10.45 24.22
N GLY A 418 23.18 -9.30 24.89
CA GLY A 418 24.26 -8.52 25.48
C GLY A 418 24.96 -9.26 26.62
N LEU A 419 24.21 -10.01 27.44
CA LEU A 419 24.76 -10.76 28.57
C LEU A 419 25.72 -11.89 28.17
N ILE A 420 25.67 -12.31 26.89
CA ILE A 420 26.58 -13.30 26.30
C ILE A 420 27.63 -12.69 25.35
N THR A 421 27.64 -11.37 25.19
CA THR A 421 28.56 -10.66 24.29
C THR A 421 29.67 -9.99 25.09
N PRO A 422 30.95 -10.38 24.95
CA PRO A 422 32.03 -9.92 25.82
C PRO A 422 32.51 -8.50 25.54
N THR A 423 32.39 -8.01 24.30
CA THR A 423 32.85 -6.67 23.92
C THR A 423 31.87 -6.00 22.97
N ASP A 424 31.92 -4.68 22.89
CA ASP A 424 31.25 -3.91 21.84
C ASP A 424 32.02 -3.93 20.51
N MET A 425 31.49 -3.22 19.50
CA MET A 425 32.06 -3.13 18.16
C MET A 425 33.43 -2.41 18.09
N GLU A 426 33.84 -1.71 19.16
CA GLU A 426 35.17 -1.10 19.28
C GLU A 426 36.13 -1.98 20.10
N GLY A 427 35.71 -3.18 20.51
CA GLY A 427 36.48 -4.10 21.33
C GLY A 427 36.55 -3.71 22.82
N ARG A 428 35.73 -2.74 23.27
CA ARG A 428 35.67 -2.37 24.70
C ARG A 428 34.88 -3.41 25.46
N ALA A 429 35.30 -3.71 26.68
CA ALA A 429 34.65 -4.71 27.52
C ALA A 429 33.19 -4.33 27.79
N ASN A 430 32.29 -5.29 27.61
CA ASN A 430 30.92 -5.17 28.06
C ASN A 430 30.87 -5.37 29.59
N PRO A 431 30.50 -4.35 30.38
CA PRO A 431 30.45 -4.48 31.83
C PRO A 431 29.38 -5.48 32.31
N TYR A 432 28.36 -5.77 31.49
CA TYR A 432 27.25 -6.67 31.82
C TYR A 432 27.42 -8.09 31.27
N TYR A 433 28.54 -8.38 30.60
CA TYR A 433 28.84 -9.74 30.17
C TYR A 433 28.97 -10.65 31.39
N ASP A 434 28.08 -11.63 31.53
CA ASP A 434 28.02 -12.52 32.70
C ASP A 434 27.82 -11.79 34.05
N ASP A 435 27.23 -10.59 34.02
CA ASP A 435 26.95 -9.76 35.20
C ASP A 435 25.69 -8.92 34.94
N VAL A 436 24.51 -9.53 35.16
CA VAL A 436 23.22 -8.88 34.85
C VAL A 436 22.95 -7.63 35.69
N ASN A 437 23.57 -7.54 36.88
CA ASN A 437 23.38 -6.40 37.79
C ASN A 437 24.37 -5.27 37.52
N GLY A 438 25.47 -5.55 36.81
CA GLY A 438 26.56 -4.62 36.57
C GLY A 438 27.27 -4.18 37.86
N ASP A 439 27.32 -5.06 38.86
CA ASP A 439 27.93 -4.77 40.17
C ASP A 439 29.39 -5.23 40.27
N GLY A 440 29.92 -5.83 39.21
CA GLY A 440 31.27 -6.39 39.12
C GLY A 440 31.34 -7.87 39.48
N THR A 441 30.26 -8.48 39.96
CA THR A 441 30.20 -9.89 40.37
C THR A 441 29.66 -10.76 39.24
N LYS A 442 30.47 -11.71 38.78
CA LYS A 442 30.04 -12.66 37.76
C LYS A 442 28.98 -13.63 38.28
N ASP A 443 27.89 -13.77 37.55
CA ASP A 443 26.81 -14.72 37.87
C ASP A 443 27.01 -16.11 37.26
N ASN A 444 28.00 -16.30 36.37
CA ASN A 444 28.38 -17.56 35.72
C ASN A 444 27.22 -18.22 34.93
N ARG A 445 26.38 -17.41 34.29
CA ARG A 445 25.18 -17.85 33.55
C ARG A 445 25.28 -17.74 32.04
N VAL A 446 26.42 -17.34 31.45
CA VAL A 446 26.59 -17.25 29.98
C VAL A 446 26.05 -18.50 29.26
N ALA A 447 26.45 -19.70 29.70
CA ALA A 447 26.02 -20.94 29.05
C ALA A 447 24.50 -21.19 29.14
N ALA A 448 23.86 -20.79 30.25
CA ALA A 448 22.42 -20.88 30.42
C ALA A 448 21.69 -19.89 29.50
N ARG A 449 22.18 -18.64 29.40
CA ARG A 449 21.62 -17.59 28.55
C ARG A 449 21.78 -17.91 27.06
N GLU A 450 22.93 -18.46 26.65
CA GLU A 450 23.11 -18.99 25.29
C GLU A 450 22.14 -20.15 25.02
N ALA A 451 21.93 -21.04 26.00
CA ALA A 451 20.96 -22.13 25.88
C ALA A 451 19.50 -21.61 25.77
N TYR A 452 19.15 -20.51 26.44
CA TYR A 452 17.86 -19.86 26.28
C TYR A 452 17.67 -19.35 24.86
N ILE A 453 18.59 -18.55 24.33
CA ILE A 453 18.51 -18.07 22.93
C ILE A 453 18.42 -19.26 21.97
N ARG A 454 19.25 -20.30 22.15
CA ARG A 454 19.17 -21.51 21.33
C ARG A 454 17.81 -22.22 21.41
N SER A 455 17.15 -22.20 22.57
CA SER A 455 15.82 -22.81 22.74
C SER A 455 14.72 -22.07 21.97
N ALA A 456 14.80 -20.74 21.84
CA ALA A 456 13.90 -19.98 20.97
C ALA A 456 14.09 -20.35 19.50
N TYR A 457 15.34 -20.48 19.05
CA TYR A 457 15.65 -20.91 17.68
C TYR A 457 15.16 -22.36 17.41
N ALA A 458 15.29 -23.25 18.39
CA ALA A 458 14.76 -24.61 18.28
C ALA A 458 13.22 -24.62 18.21
N GLU A 459 12.55 -23.78 18.99
CA GLU A 459 11.09 -23.64 18.97
C GLU A 459 10.57 -23.06 17.64
N ALA A 460 11.28 -22.09 17.06
CA ALA A 460 11.02 -21.60 15.71
C ALA A 460 11.19 -22.72 14.64
N ASP A 461 12.20 -23.58 14.78
CA ASP A 461 12.39 -24.76 13.91
C ASP A 461 11.24 -25.77 14.06
N GLU A 462 10.80 -26.06 15.29
CA GLU A 462 9.65 -26.92 15.58
C GLU A 462 8.35 -26.36 14.96
N THR A 463 8.16 -25.05 15.04
CA THR A 463 7.00 -24.37 14.43
C THR A 463 6.98 -24.55 12.92
N LEU A 464 8.13 -24.32 12.27
CA LEU A 464 8.29 -24.55 10.84
C LEU A 464 8.11 -26.03 10.47
N ALA A 465 8.62 -26.95 11.30
CA ALA A 465 8.47 -28.39 11.12
C ALA A 465 6.98 -28.79 11.09
N LEU A 466 6.20 -28.30 12.06
CA LEU A 466 4.76 -28.55 12.12
C LEU A 466 4.03 -27.97 10.90
N GLY A 467 4.32 -26.73 10.52
CA GLY A 467 3.74 -26.11 9.33
C GLY A 467 4.01 -26.92 8.05
N ARG A 468 5.26 -27.40 7.88
CA ARG A 468 5.65 -28.28 6.76
C ARG A 468 4.95 -29.63 6.81
N GLN A 469 4.86 -30.25 7.98
CA GLN A 469 4.15 -31.51 8.19
C GLN A 469 2.68 -31.40 7.77
N LEU A 470 1.99 -30.34 8.20
CA LEU A 470 0.57 -30.12 7.91
C LEU A 470 0.30 -29.77 6.44
N MET A 471 1.24 -29.08 5.77
CA MET A 471 1.15 -28.76 4.34
C MET A 471 1.44 -29.96 3.42
N GLY A 472 2.27 -30.89 3.89
CA GLY A 472 2.65 -32.14 3.21
C GLY A 472 4.02 -32.09 2.50
N ALA A 473 4.49 -33.24 2.04
CA ALA A 473 5.86 -33.46 1.56
C ALA A 473 6.28 -32.66 0.31
N THR A 474 5.33 -32.10 -0.44
CA THR A 474 5.59 -31.36 -1.70
C THR A 474 5.43 -29.84 -1.55
N VAL A 475 5.65 -29.31 -0.36
CA VAL A 475 5.56 -27.86 -0.10
C VAL A 475 6.86 -27.14 -0.43
N THR A 476 6.75 -25.94 -1.01
CA THR A 476 7.90 -25.02 -1.11
C THR A 476 7.92 -24.14 0.12
N THR A 477 9.05 -24.10 0.81
CA THR A 477 9.23 -23.27 2.00
C THR A 477 10.13 -22.09 1.66
N PHE A 478 9.68 -20.89 2.01
CA PHE A 478 10.50 -19.70 2.19
C PHE A 478 10.56 -19.45 3.70
N ALA A 479 11.72 -19.69 4.31
CA ALA A 479 11.97 -19.44 5.72
C ALA A 479 12.84 -18.19 5.84
N SER A 480 12.34 -17.18 6.53
CA SER A 480 12.91 -15.84 6.59
C SER A 480 12.97 -15.31 8.02
N SER A 481 13.59 -14.14 8.19
CA SER A 481 13.32 -13.22 9.29
C SER A 481 12.89 -11.88 8.74
N ASP A 482 12.21 -11.08 9.55
CA ASP A 482 11.78 -9.71 9.26
C ASP A 482 12.82 -8.65 9.68
N HIS A 483 13.72 -8.98 10.61
CA HIS A 483 14.96 -8.25 10.87
C HIS A 483 16.07 -9.11 11.49
N GLY A 484 17.26 -8.51 11.67
CA GLY A 484 18.33 -9.07 12.49
C GLY A 484 18.40 -8.41 13.87
N PHE A 485 19.53 -8.58 14.57
CA PHE A 485 19.72 -8.13 15.96
C PHE A 485 21.16 -7.68 16.24
N ALA A 486 21.31 -6.81 17.23
CA ALA A 486 22.58 -6.41 17.82
C ALA A 486 22.52 -6.47 19.36
N PRO A 487 23.62 -6.77 20.06
CA PRO A 487 23.73 -6.60 21.51
C PRO A 487 23.71 -5.11 21.86
N GLN A 488 23.14 -4.79 23.02
CA GLN A 488 23.17 -3.44 23.58
C GLN A 488 23.04 -3.50 25.10
N TRP A 489 23.33 -2.40 25.79
CA TRP A 489 23.15 -2.27 27.26
C TRP A 489 23.06 -0.82 27.74
N TYR A 490 22.91 0.14 26.82
CA TYR A 490 22.74 1.56 27.14
C TYR A 490 21.53 2.15 26.43
N ALA A 491 20.72 2.89 27.19
CA ALA A 491 19.56 3.61 26.71
C ALA A 491 19.89 5.10 26.56
N VAL A 492 19.38 5.73 25.49
CA VAL A 492 19.52 7.16 25.21
C VAL A 492 18.15 7.83 25.32
N ASP A 493 18.08 8.97 25.99
CA ASP A 493 16.82 9.69 26.22
C ASP A 493 16.56 10.76 25.15
N ALA A 494 15.80 10.40 24.11
CA ALA A 494 15.43 11.36 23.07
C ALA A 494 14.63 12.56 23.61
N GLY A 495 13.77 12.34 24.61
CA GLY A 495 12.94 13.39 25.21
C GLY A 495 13.78 14.41 25.97
N THR A 496 14.76 13.95 26.74
CA THR A 496 15.71 14.82 27.46
C THR A 496 16.58 15.61 26.48
N VAL A 497 17.07 15.00 25.39
CA VAL A 497 17.83 15.70 24.34
C VAL A 497 17.01 16.84 23.72
N LEU A 498 15.74 16.59 23.38
CA LEU A 498 14.86 17.62 22.81
C LEU A 498 14.54 18.73 23.82
N LYS A 499 14.31 18.38 25.09
CA LYS A 499 14.05 19.35 26.17
C LYS A 499 15.28 20.23 26.42
N ASP A 500 16.46 19.65 26.54
CA ASP A 500 17.72 20.38 26.77
C ASP A 500 18.06 21.30 25.58
N ALA A 501 17.65 20.92 24.37
CA ALA A 501 17.73 21.76 23.18
C ALA A 501 16.66 22.87 23.11
N GLY A 502 15.71 22.96 24.05
CA GLY A 502 14.64 23.95 24.04
C GLY A 502 13.52 23.68 23.01
N LEU A 503 13.38 22.43 22.56
CA LEU A 503 12.33 22.01 21.61
C LEU A 503 11.08 21.48 22.32
N GLN A 504 11.17 21.23 23.62
CA GLN A 504 10.09 20.83 24.52
C GLN A 504 10.21 21.53 25.87
N ALA A 505 9.09 21.73 26.56
CA ALA A 505 9.07 22.31 27.90
C ALA A 505 9.56 21.34 28.98
N THR A 506 9.25 20.05 28.84
CA THR A 506 9.68 18.95 29.70
C THR A 506 10.13 17.75 28.85
N GLY A 507 10.75 16.74 29.46
CA GLY A 507 11.04 15.49 28.75
C GLY A 507 9.76 14.73 28.37
N GLN A 508 9.85 13.86 27.37
CA GLN A 508 8.75 12.95 27.03
C GLN A 508 8.64 11.83 28.05
N THR A 509 7.43 11.58 28.56
CA THR A 509 7.17 10.51 29.53
C THR A 509 6.88 9.15 28.89
N SER A 510 6.68 9.11 27.56
CA SER A 510 6.40 7.90 26.81
C SER A 510 6.72 8.09 25.32
N ASN A 511 6.95 6.98 24.63
CA ASN A 511 7.22 6.96 23.20
C ASN A 511 6.13 7.67 22.38
N CYS A 512 6.57 8.58 21.50
CA CYS A 512 5.75 9.32 20.54
C CYS A 512 4.70 10.27 21.16
N ARG A 513 4.93 10.68 22.42
CA ARG A 513 4.13 11.68 23.16
C ARG A 513 4.84 13.01 23.24
N THR A 514 4.09 14.09 23.44
CA THR A 514 4.62 15.46 23.64
C THR A 514 5.24 15.62 25.02
N GLY A 515 6.35 16.35 25.13
CA GLY A 515 6.99 16.75 26.39
C GLY A 515 6.40 18.04 26.99
N GLY A 516 5.08 18.18 27.08
CA GLY A 516 4.42 19.38 27.63
C GLY A 516 4.27 20.56 26.65
N THR A 517 3.49 21.58 27.03
CA THR A 517 3.16 22.71 26.15
C THR A 517 4.04 23.93 26.47
N PRO A 518 4.66 24.61 25.47
CA PRO A 518 4.63 24.29 24.03
C PRO A 518 5.59 23.13 23.66
N THR A 519 5.20 22.32 22.67
CA THR A 519 6.07 21.30 22.06
C THR A 519 6.35 21.69 20.60
N ARG A 520 7.61 22.00 20.27
CA ARG A 520 8.06 22.31 18.91
C ARG A 520 8.44 21.06 18.13
N ALA A 521 8.93 20.02 18.80
CA ALA A 521 9.23 18.73 18.19
C ALA A 521 8.99 17.56 19.16
N LYS A 522 8.74 16.35 18.65
CA LYS A 522 8.65 15.12 19.45
C LYS A 522 9.39 13.96 18.79
N ALA A 523 9.86 13.02 19.60
CA ALA A 523 10.51 11.79 19.17
C ALA A 523 9.53 10.60 19.24
N CYS A 524 9.52 9.78 18.19
CA CYS A 524 8.90 8.46 18.13
C CYS A 524 10.00 7.45 17.82
N TRP A 525 10.28 6.54 18.73
CA TRP A 525 11.43 5.64 18.65
C TRP A 525 11.03 4.18 18.56
N ALA A 526 11.94 3.37 18.02
CA ALA A 526 11.90 1.92 18.08
C ALA A 526 13.33 1.38 17.91
N GLY A 527 13.81 0.66 18.92
CA GLY A 527 15.16 0.11 18.97
C GLY A 527 16.27 1.12 18.77
N GLY A 528 17.10 0.91 17.73
CA GLY A 528 18.21 1.79 17.40
C GLY A 528 17.82 3.11 16.70
N THR A 529 16.55 3.31 16.32
CA THR A 529 16.12 4.47 15.53
C THR A 529 15.07 5.33 16.24
N ALA A 530 15.29 6.65 16.24
CA ALA A 530 14.32 7.67 16.64
C ALA A 530 13.93 8.55 15.44
N GLN A 531 12.63 8.70 15.20
CA GLN A 531 12.08 9.64 14.23
C GLN A 531 11.56 10.87 14.96
N ILE A 532 12.07 12.04 14.60
CA ILE A 532 11.74 13.32 15.20
C ILE A 532 10.79 14.08 14.27
N TYR A 533 9.64 14.49 14.78
CA TYR A 533 8.62 15.24 14.07
C TYR A 533 8.58 16.67 14.57
N VAL A 534 8.49 17.64 13.65
CA VAL A 534 8.33 19.06 13.95
C VAL A 534 6.83 19.40 13.98
N ASN A 535 6.39 20.17 14.97
CA ASN A 535 5.00 20.61 15.11
C ASN A 535 4.74 21.85 14.25
N LEU A 536 4.65 21.64 12.93
CA LEU A 536 4.75 22.70 11.91
C LEU A 536 3.39 23.37 11.63
N ALA A 537 3.31 24.69 11.79
CA ALA A 537 2.13 25.47 11.47
C ALA A 537 1.77 25.40 9.98
N GLY A 538 0.49 25.25 9.67
CA GLY A 538 -0.03 25.09 8.30
C GLY A 538 0.04 23.67 7.75
N ARG A 539 0.89 22.81 8.32
CA ARG A 539 0.96 21.37 8.01
C ARG A 539 0.22 20.54 9.06
N ASP A 540 0.54 20.79 10.33
CA ASP A 540 0.00 20.10 11.49
C ASP A 540 -1.08 20.99 12.16
N PRO A 541 -2.29 20.46 12.40
CA PRO A 541 -3.34 21.17 13.14
C PRO A 541 -2.87 21.65 14.51
N GLY A 542 -2.93 22.95 14.75
CA GLY A 542 -2.43 23.56 16.00
C GLY A 542 -0.90 23.67 16.08
N GLY A 543 -0.19 23.54 14.95
CA GLY A 543 1.26 23.67 14.88
C GLY A 543 1.80 24.98 15.45
N VAL A 544 2.91 24.89 16.18
CA VAL A 544 3.52 26.02 16.91
C VAL A 544 4.80 26.54 16.27
N VAL A 545 5.41 25.78 15.35
CA VAL A 545 6.60 26.20 14.60
C VAL A 545 6.15 26.91 13.32
N PRO A 546 6.44 28.20 13.13
CA PRO A 546 6.16 28.90 11.87
C PRO A 546 6.86 28.25 10.68
N ALA A 547 6.25 28.28 9.49
CA ALA A 547 6.83 27.67 8.28
C ALA A 547 8.25 28.18 7.96
N ALA A 548 8.51 29.47 8.20
CA ALA A 548 9.83 30.09 7.98
C ALA A 548 10.93 29.58 8.93
N GLU A 549 10.57 29.00 10.08
CA GLU A 549 11.52 28.46 11.07
C GLU A 549 11.77 26.96 10.90
N TYR A 550 11.07 26.29 9.96
CA TYR A 550 11.12 24.83 9.83
C TYR A 550 12.55 24.28 9.70
N GLU A 551 13.35 24.82 8.77
CA GLU A 551 14.73 24.38 8.57
C GLU A 551 15.62 24.70 9.77
N GLN A 552 15.44 25.86 10.41
CA GLN A 552 16.17 26.21 11.63
C GLN A 552 15.91 25.19 12.76
N VAL A 553 14.65 24.78 12.94
CA VAL A 553 14.28 23.78 13.95
C VAL A 553 14.86 22.41 13.61
N ARG A 554 14.90 22.02 12.33
CA ARG A 554 15.55 20.76 11.90
C ARG A 554 17.05 20.80 12.18
N ASP A 555 17.72 21.90 11.86
CA ASP A 555 19.16 22.06 12.12
C ASP A 555 19.46 22.06 13.62
N GLN A 556 18.57 22.65 14.44
CA GLN A 556 18.64 22.59 15.90
C GLN A 556 18.50 21.15 16.43
N ILE A 557 17.56 20.36 15.89
CA ILE A 557 17.42 18.94 16.20
C ILE A 557 18.70 18.18 15.83
N VAL A 558 19.22 18.38 14.61
CA VAL A 558 20.46 17.74 14.15
C VAL A 558 21.61 18.05 15.08
N ALA A 559 21.84 19.33 15.40
CA ALA A 559 22.91 19.75 16.31
C ALA A 559 22.76 19.15 17.72
N ALA A 560 21.55 19.10 18.25
CA ALA A 560 21.28 18.51 19.57
C ALA A 560 21.65 17.03 19.63
N PHE A 561 21.26 16.25 18.62
CA PHE A 561 21.59 14.82 18.57
C PHE A 561 23.07 14.58 18.21
N GLN A 562 23.71 15.43 17.41
CA GLN A 562 25.17 15.37 17.17
C GLN A 562 25.99 15.60 18.44
N ALA A 563 25.46 16.38 19.38
CA ALA A 563 26.12 16.70 20.64
C ALA A 563 25.95 15.63 21.72
N VAL A 564 25.14 14.59 21.49
CA VAL A 564 24.94 13.49 22.44
C VAL A 564 26.27 12.77 22.67
N LYS A 565 26.66 12.66 23.94
CA LYS A 565 27.86 11.95 24.39
C LYS A 565 27.54 11.06 25.57
N ASP A 566 28.20 9.92 25.62
CA ASP A 566 28.27 9.10 26.83
C ASP A 566 29.33 9.72 27.76
N THR A 567 28.90 10.25 28.90
CA THR A 567 29.82 10.86 29.87
C THR A 567 30.73 9.85 30.55
N ALA A 568 30.31 8.59 30.64
CA ALA A 568 31.14 7.51 31.16
C ALA A 568 32.18 7.06 30.12
N ASN A 569 31.89 7.23 28.83
CA ASN A 569 32.77 6.89 27.71
C ASN A 569 32.85 8.03 26.66
N PRO A 570 33.59 9.12 26.93
CA PRO A 570 33.56 10.31 26.05
C PRO A 570 34.07 10.10 24.62
N SER A 571 34.83 9.02 24.38
CA SER A 571 35.32 8.63 23.05
C SER A 571 34.33 7.73 22.28
N ALA A 572 33.24 7.28 22.91
CA ALA A 572 32.24 6.45 22.28
C ALA A 572 31.45 7.20 21.21
N GLN A 573 31.19 6.55 20.08
CA GLN A 573 30.22 7.05 19.12
C GLN A 573 28.82 6.60 19.55
N VAL A 574 28.02 7.50 20.13
CA VAL A 574 26.63 7.19 20.53
C VAL A 574 25.69 7.16 19.32
N ILE A 575 25.80 8.16 18.44
CA ILE A 575 24.95 8.32 17.26
C ILE A 575 25.72 7.88 16.01
N ALA A 576 25.19 6.87 15.32
CA ALA A 576 25.75 6.34 14.08
C ALA A 576 25.44 7.23 12.89
N LYS A 577 24.19 7.72 12.78
CA LYS A 577 23.74 8.52 11.64
C LYS A 577 22.60 9.45 12.02
N ILE A 578 22.58 10.65 11.45
CA ILE A 578 21.45 11.58 11.49
C ILE A 578 21.10 11.91 10.04
N MET A 579 19.82 11.83 9.70
CA MET A 579 19.31 12.04 8.35
C MET A 579 18.14 13.00 8.40
N LYS A 580 18.14 13.98 7.49
CA LYS A 580 16.95 14.74 7.14
C LYS A 580 15.99 13.84 6.34
N LYS A 581 14.69 14.09 6.46
CA LYS A 581 13.59 13.36 5.78
C LYS A 581 13.91 12.99 4.33
N GLU A 582 14.37 13.92 3.53
CA GLU A 582 14.69 13.76 2.11
C GLU A 582 15.79 12.71 1.84
N GLU A 583 16.70 12.48 2.79
CA GLU A 583 17.76 11.46 2.68
C GLU A 583 17.21 10.04 2.86
N LEU A 584 15.99 9.88 3.40
CA LEU A 584 15.37 8.56 3.62
C LEU A 584 14.94 7.86 2.32
N ARG A 585 15.00 8.54 1.16
CA ARG A 585 14.69 7.93 -0.14
C ARG A 585 15.63 6.77 -0.48
N ASN A 586 16.83 6.78 0.09
CA ASN A 586 17.77 5.68 0.00
C ASN A 586 18.64 5.58 1.27
N VAL A 587 18.30 4.63 2.14
CA VAL A 587 19.12 4.22 3.28
C VAL A 587 19.61 2.80 3.01
N ASP A 588 20.89 2.64 2.69
CA ASP A 588 21.51 1.33 2.45
C ASP A 588 20.82 0.49 1.37
N GLY A 589 20.24 1.13 0.35
CA GLY A 589 19.50 0.47 -0.73
C GLY A 589 18.00 0.30 -0.47
N THR A 590 17.49 0.85 0.64
CA THR A 590 16.09 0.78 1.06
C THR A 590 15.41 2.16 0.95
N ASP A 591 14.13 2.19 0.55
CA ASP A 591 13.35 3.44 0.44
C ASP A 591 12.42 3.61 1.65
N ALA A 592 12.85 4.40 2.62
CA ALA A 592 12.14 4.62 3.87
C ALA A 592 11.35 5.94 3.90
N LEU A 593 11.25 6.64 2.76
CA LEU A 593 10.66 7.97 2.68
C LEU A 593 9.19 7.92 2.31
N HIS A 594 8.34 7.91 3.34
CA HIS A 594 6.92 8.17 3.20
C HIS A 594 6.62 9.65 3.51
N PRO A 595 5.97 10.42 2.60
CA PRO A 595 5.84 11.87 2.76
C PRO A 595 5.17 12.32 4.07
N ASN A 596 4.10 11.62 4.49
CA ASN A 596 3.31 11.97 5.67
C ASN A 596 3.65 11.19 6.96
N ARG A 597 4.57 10.22 6.89
CA ARG A 597 4.77 9.23 7.99
C ARG A 597 6.22 9.12 8.45
N SER A 598 7.19 9.52 7.62
CA SER A 598 8.58 9.62 8.04
C SER A 598 8.81 10.88 8.88
N GLY A 599 9.67 10.78 9.89
CA GLY A 599 10.14 11.92 10.69
C GLY A 599 10.81 12.99 9.84
N ASP A 600 10.78 14.24 10.32
CA ASP A 600 11.47 15.38 9.71
C ASP A 600 13.00 15.27 9.85
N VAL A 601 13.45 14.66 10.95
CA VAL A 601 14.83 14.23 11.20
C VAL A 601 14.79 12.80 11.76
N VAL A 602 15.68 11.92 11.33
CA VAL A 602 15.80 10.55 11.80
C VAL A 602 17.20 10.33 12.36
N VAL A 603 17.28 9.77 13.56
CA VAL A 603 18.51 9.58 14.32
C VAL A 603 18.68 8.09 14.60
N VAL A 604 19.85 7.55 14.27
CA VAL A 604 20.20 6.14 14.45
C VAL A 604 21.36 6.07 15.43
N THR A 605 21.19 5.33 16.53
CA THR A 605 22.28 5.06 17.48
C THR A 605 23.24 4.03 16.91
N ARG A 606 24.42 3.91 17.53
CA ARG A 606 25.35 2.79 17.30
C ARG A 606 25.20 1.79 18.45
N PRO A 607 25.21 0.46 18.22
CA PRO A 607 25.36 -0.49 19.32
C PRO A 607 26.61 -0.15 20.16
N PRO A 608 26.55 -0.18 21.49
CA PRO A 608 25.51 -0.78 22.34
C PRO A 608 24.44 0.21 22.85
N TYR A 609 24.15 1.30 22.13
CA TYR A 609 23.16 2.32 22.50
C TYR A 609 21.80 2.12 21.80
N GLN A 610 20.68 2.43 22.46
CA GLN A 610 19.29 2.32 21.92
C GLN A 610 18.29 3.29 22.59
N TRP A 611 17.01 3.32 22.18
CA TRP A 611 16.02 4.33 22.62
C TRP A 611 14.83 3.83 23.48
N ASP A 612 14.54 2.54 23.50
CA ASP A 612 13.32 1.93 24.08
C ASP A 612 13.31 1.84 25.61
N ALA A 613 14.47 1.80 26.28
CA ALA A 613 14.51 1.61 27.74
C ALA A 613 14.44 2.93 28.52
N SER A 614 14.03 2.84 29.78
CA SER A 614 13.89 4.00 30.68
C SER A 614 15.23 4.65 31.00
N THR A 615 15.25 5.98 31.02
CA THR A 615 16.45 6.80 31.23
C THR A 615 16.20 7.80 32.37
N PRO A 616 16.21 7.37 33.64
CA PRO A 616 15.75 8.16 34.77
C PRO A 616 16.65 9.38 35.04
N GLY A 617 16.38 10.48 34.34
CA GLY A 617 17.07 11.77 34.50
C GLY A 617 18.48 11.84 33.90
N LYS A 618 18.84 10.92 32.99
CA LYS A 618 20.16 10.91 32.31
C LYS A 618 19.97 10.81 30.81
N VAL A 619 20.84 11.48 30.04
CA VAL A 619 20.84 11.36 28.56
C VAL A 619 21.25 9.97 28.12
N VAL A 620 22.22 9.36 28.79
CA VAL A 620 22.63 7.96 28.60
C VAL A 620 22.53 7.24 29.94
N ALA A 621 21.85 6.10 29.97
CA ALA A 621 21.66 5.27 31.15
C ALA A 621 21.86 3.79 30.84
N PHE A 622 22.02 2.98 31.87
CA PHE A 622 21.97 1.52 31.75
C PHE A 622 20.61 1.06 31.20
N SER A 623 20.63 0.05 30.32
CA SER A 623 19.45 -0.62 29.80
C SER A 623 19.37 -2.06 30.30
N GLN A 624 18.22 -2.45 30.83
CA GLN A 624 17.88 -3.85 31.14
C GLN A 624 17.45 -4.65 29.90
N PHE A 625 17.37 -4.01 28.74
CA PHE A 625 17.38 -4.73 27.47
C PHE A 625 18.84 -5.03 27.12
N PHE A 626 19.10 -6.22 26.62
CA PHE A 626 20.44 -6.68 26.24
C PHE A 626 20.60 -6.96 24.74
N GLY A 627 19.51 -7.00 23.98
CA GLY A 627 19.53 -7.06 22.52
C GLY A 627 18.55 -6.06 21.92
N GLN A 628 18.82 -5.61 20.69
CA GLN A 628 17.96 -4.67 20.00
C GLN A 628 18.13 -4.73 18.47
N HIS A 629 17.07 -4.36 17.76
CA HIS A 629 16.99 -4.22 16.31
C HIS A 629 16.84 -2.73 15.92
N GLY A 630 16.46 -2.43 14.67
CA GLY A 630 16.15 -1.06 14.25
C GLY A 630 17.35 -0.13 14.05
N TYR A 631 18.53 -0.67 13.76
CA TYR A 631 19.75 0.10 13.40
C TYR A 631 19.83 0.36 11.88
N LEU A 632 21.03 0.62 11.34
CA LEU A 632 21.22 0.68 9.88
C LEU A 632 21.09 -0.73 9.25
N PRO A 633 20.43 -0.90 8.09
CA PRO A 633 20.15 -2.22 7.52
C PRO A 633 21.40 -3.06 7.23
N ASN A 634 22.49 -2.43 6.76
CA ASN A 634 23.75 -3.13 6.45
C ASN A 634 24.71 -3.21 7.65
N LEU A 635 24.26 -2.90 8.87
CA LEU A 635 25.13 -3.01 10.05
C LEU A 635 25.38 -4.49 10.38
N VAL A 636 26.59 -4.97 10.06
CA VAL A 636 27.02 -6.35 10.30
C VAL A 636 28.44 -6.35 10.87
N ASP A 637 28.60 -7.00 12.03
CA ASP A 637 29.86 -7.24 12.72
C ASP A 637 29.73 -8.51 13.56
N ILE A 638 29.82 -9.66 12.88
CA ILE A 638 29.61 -11.00 13.46
C ILE A 638 30.54 -11.28 14.65
N PRO A 639 31.85 -10.94 14.62
CA PRO A 639 32.74 -11.12 15.78
C PRO A 639 32.24 -10.47 17.08
N HIS A 640 31.51 -9.36 16.98
CA HIS A 640 30.92 -8.63 18.12
C HIS A 640 29.41 -8.86 18.23
N ASN A 641 28.91 -9.94 17.63
CA ASN A 641 27.53 -10.40 17.73
C ASN A 641 26.49 -9.45 17.11
N VAL A 642 26.86 -8.64 16.11
CA VAL A 642 25.95 -7.71 15.42
C VAL A 642 25.63 -8.23 14.02
N ASN A 643 24.34 -8.40 13.69
CA ASN A 643 23.92 -8.68 12.32
C ASN A 643 22.48 -8.23 12.10
N LEU A 644 22.28 -7.15 11.34
CA LEU A 644 20.95 -6.59 11.07
C LEU A 644 20.27 -7.22 9.85
N HIS A 645 20.95 -8.11 9.14
CA HIS A 645 20.31 -8.91 8.09
C HIS A 645 19.36 -9.95 8.70
N GLY A 646 18.25 -10.21 8.01
CA GLY A 646 17.36 -11.31 8.38
C GLY A 646 17.77 -12.62 7.71
N THR A 647 17.42 -13.74 8.32
CA THR A 647 17.58 -15.07 7.71
C THR A 647 16.86 -15.17 6.36
N PHE A 648 17.43 -15.91 5.41
CA PHE A 648 16.76 -16.32 4.17
C PHE A 648 17.20 -17.73 3.76
N VAL A 649 16.25 -18.67 3.74
CA VAL A 649 16.43 -20.03 3.21
C VAL A 649 15.18 -20.42 2.43
N ALA A 650 15.34 -20.95 1.22
CA ALA A 650 14.24 -21.49 0.43
C ALA A 650 14.55 -22.91 -0.03
N ALA A 651 13.56 -23.81 0.01
CA ALA A 651 13.69 -25.15 -0.55
C ALA A 651 12.32 -25.74 -0.93
N GLY A 652 12.30 -26.69 -1.86
CA GLY A 652 11.10 -27.39 -2.33
C GLY A 652 10.84 -27.23 -3.82
N PRO A 653 9.66 -27.61 -4.34
CA PRO A 653 9.34 -27.54 -5.76
C PRO A 653 9.63 -26.19 -6.41
N GLY A 654 10.48 -26.20 -7.44
CA GLY A 654 10.85 -25.01 -8.21
C GLY A 654 12.06 -24.23 -7.66
N ILE A 655 12.52 -24.52 -6.45
CA ILE A 655 13.75 -23.97 -5.87
C ILE A 655 14.96 -24.84 -6.26
N ALA A 656 16.11 -24.20 -6.49
CA ALA A 656 17.36 -24.91 -6.77
C ALA A 656 18.07 -25.33 -5.48
N LYS A 657 18.84 -26.42 -5.57
CA LYS A 657 19.93 -26.71 -4.63
C LYS A 657 21.22 -26.10 -5.17
N ARG A 658 21.77 -25.08 -4.52
CA ARG A 658 23.02 -24.44 -4.94
C ARG A 658 23.67 -23.62 -3.83
N ASP A 659 24.86 -23.11 -4.12
CA ASP A 659 25.60 -22.20 -3.26
C ASP A 659 24.77 -20.94 -2.91
N PRO A 660 25.12 -20.26 -1.80
CA PRO A 660 24.43 -19.04 -1.39
C PRO A 660 24.34 -18.00 -2.50
N ILE A 661 23.22 -17.28 -2.55
CA ILE A 661 23.00 -16.21 -3.52
C ILE A 661 23.16 -14.84 -2.85
N GLY A 662 23.89 -13.94 -3.50
CA GLY A 662 24.12 -12.59 -3.00
C GLY A 662 22.97 -11.63 -3.31
N GLY A 663 22.88 -10.55 -2.52
CA GLY A 663 22.00 -9.41 -2.81
C GLY A 663 20.50 -9.73 -2.75
N VAL A 664 20.11 -10.65 -1.88
CA VAL A 664 18.69 -10.92 -1.56
C VAL A 664 18.16 -9.76 -0.72
N ARG A 665 17.00 -9.23 -1.10
CA ARG A 665 16.29 -8.19 -0.34
C ARG A 665 14.96 -8.74 0.13
N ALA A 666 14.46 -8.27 1.28
CA ALA A 666 13.16 -8.68 1.82
C ALA A 666 12.03 -8.49 0.80
N ILE A 667 12.09 -7.40 0.03
CA ILE A 667 11.11 -7.09 -1.03
C ILE A 667 11.07 -8.12 -2.17
N ASP A 668 12.13 -8.92 -2.35
CA ASP A 668 12.23 -9.90 -3.45
C ASP A 668 11.48 -11.21 -3.14
N VAL A 669 11.06 -11.43 -1.88
CA VAL A 669 10.40 -12.66 -1.43
C VAL A 669 8.99 -12.79 -2.03
N ALA A 670 8.10 -11.81 -1.82
CA ALA A 670 6.72 -11.88 -2.33
C ALA A 670 6.63 -12.01 -3.87
N PRO A 671 7.40 -11.25 -4.69
CA PRO A 671 7.43 -11.44 -6.15
C PRO A 671 7.89 -12.84 -6.57
N THR A 672 8.84 -13.43 -5.85
CA THR A 672 9.34 -14.79 -6.14
C THR A 672 8.30 -15.85 -5.80
N ILE A 673 7.58 -15.71 -4.68
CA ILE A 673 6.44 -16.57 -4.33
C ILE A 673 5.34 -16.46 -5.39
N ALA A 674 4.96 -15.24 -5.78
CA ALA A 674 3.94 -15.00 -6.79
C ALA A 674 4.30 -15.67 -8.13
N PHE A 675 5.57 -15.55 -8.56
CA PHE A 675 6.08 -16.23 -9.73
C PHE A 675 5.92 -17.74 -9.64
N LEU A 676 6.33 -18.37 -8.53
CA LEU A 676 6.21 -19.83 -8.35
C LEU A 676 4.76 -20.30 -8.34
N MET A 677 3.89 -19.59 -7.62
CA MET A 677 2.46 -19.91 -7.52
C MET A 677 1.65 -19.55 -8.76
N ASN A 678 2.25 -18.84 -9.73
CA ASN A 678 1.58 -18.35 -10.94
C ASN A 678 0.36 -17.47 -10.63
N ILE A 679 0.47 -16.64 -9.60
CA ILE A 679 -0.49 -15.60 -9.22
C ILE A 679 0.09 -14.23 -9.55
N PRO A 680 -0.73 -13.18 -9.76
CA PRO A 680 -0.22 -11.81 -9.80
C PRO A 680 0.58 -11.52 -8.53
N GLY A 681 1.62 -10.70 -8.64
CA GLY A 681 2.28 -10.14 -7.46
C GLY A 681 1.39 -9.12 -6.76
N PRO A 682 1.78 -8.68 -5.55
CA PRO A 682 1.17 -7.53 -4.91
C PRO A 682 1.21 -6.30 -5.82
N GLN A 683 0.14 -5.51 -5.85
CA GLN A 683 -0.02 -4.37 -6.77
C GLN A 683 0.96 -3.21 -6.56
N ASN A 684 1.73 -3.19 -5.46
CA ASN A 684 2.74 -2.16 -5.16
C ASN A 684 4.17 -2.74 -5.09
N ALA A 685 4.35 -4.01 -5.46
CA ALA A 685 5.61 -4.71 -5.26
C ALA A 685 6.76 -4.05 -6.04
N ARG A 686 7.88 -3.78 -5.37
CA ARG A 686 9.11 -3.25 -5.96
C ARG A 686 10.14 -4.34 -6.25
N GLY A 687 10.17 -5.40 -5.45
CA GLY A 687 11.19 -6.46 -5.56
C GLY A 687 11.23 -7.20 -6.90
N LYS A 688 12.38 -7.82 -7.15
CA LYS A 688 12.65 -8.65 -8.33
C LYS A 688 12.28 -10.11 -8.05
N ILE A 689 12.11 -10.89 -9.12
CA ILE A 689 12.06 -12.35 -9.01
C ILE A 689 13.49 -12.87 -8.83
N LEU A 690 13.73 -13.66 -7.78
CA LEU A 690 15.03 -14.27 -7.49
C LEU A 690 15.30 -15.46 -8.41
N TYR A 691 15.55 -15.22 -9.70
CA TYR A 691 15.83 -16.29 -10.67
C TYR A 691 17.00 -17.20 -10.26
N ASP A 692 17.97 -16.64 -9.53
CA ASP A 692 19.11 -17.40 -9.00
C ASP A 692 18.73 -18.31 -7.83
N ALA A 693 17.56 -18.15 -7.22
CA ALA A 693 17.04 -19.11 -6.24
C ALA A 693 16.30 -20.29 -6.90
N LEU A 694 15.95 -20.17 -8.19
CA LEU A 694 15.05 -21.10 -8.86
C LEU A 694 15.81 -22.22 -9.59
N SER A 695 15.20 -23.41 -9.66
CA SER A 695 15.72 -24.63 -10.31
C SER A 695 16.27 -24.41 -11.74
N ASP A 696 17.19 -25.28 -12.19
CA ASP A 696 18.11 -25.12 -13.35
C ASP A 696 17.50 -24.89 -14.76
N ASN A 697 16.23 -24.54 -14.86
CA ASN A 697 15.61 -24.01 -16.08
C ASN A 697 15.04 -22.60 -15.91
N ALA A 698 15.15 -21.99 -14.74
CA ALA A 698 14.59 -20.68 -14.47
C ALA A 698 15.41 -19.54 -15.08
N SER A 699 16.74 -19.63 -14.96
CA SER A 699 17.68 -18.63 -15.48
C SER A 699 17.57 -18.45 -17.00
N ARG A 700 17.06 -19.47 -17.72
CA ARG A 700 16.82 -19.42 -19.17
C ARG A 700 15.69 -18.45 -19.56
N TYR A 701 14.76 -18.14 -18.66
CA TYR A 701 13.64 -17.25 -18.98
C TYR A 701 14.13 -15.82 -19.15
N LYS A 702 13.46 -15.08 -20.04
CA LYS A 702 13.75 -13.69 -20.36
C LYS A 702 12.65 -12.79 -19.84
N GLU A 703 13.03 -11.76 -19.09
CA GLU A 703 12.09 -10.82 -18.51
C GLU A 703 12.12 -9.48 -19.24
N LEU A 704 10.96 -9.04 -19.70
CA LEU A 704 10.72 -7.67 -20.16
C LEU A 704 10.04 -6.86 -19.05
N SER A 705 10.62 -5.70 -18.71
CA SER A 705 9.99 -4.67 -17.89
C SER A 705 9.38 -3.57 -18.77
N ILE A 706 8.07 -3.36 -18.67
CA ILE A 706 7.36 -2.29 -19.37
C ILE A 706 7.00 -1.22 -18.34
N LEU A 707 7.47 0.00 -18.52
CA LEU A 707 7.00 1.17 -17.76
C LEU A 707 5.90 1.85 -18.57
N SER A 708 4.72 2.01 -18.00
CA SER A 708 3.56 2.59 -18.69
C SER A 708 3.02 3.81 -17.96
N ILE A 709 2.69 4.85 -18.72
CA ILE A 709 1.89 6.00 -18.26
C ILE A 709 0.66 6.16 -19.13
N SER A 710 -0.36 6.82 -18.57
CA SER A 710 -1.64 7.11 -19.21
C SER A 710 -1.85 8.64 -19.24
N ASP A 711 -2.48 9.14 -20.29
CA ASP A 711 -3.00 10.51 -20.43
C ASP A 711 -1.99 11.56 -19.94
N TYR A 712 -0.77 11.56 -20.49
CA TYR A 712 0.29 12.40 -19.93
C TYR A 712 -0.04 13.90 -20.04
N HIS A 713 -0.81 14.30 -21.06
CA HIS A 713 -1.31 15.66 -21.28
C HIS A 713 -0.25 16.75 -21.09
N GLY A 714 0.99 16.49 -21.51
CA GLY A 714 2.08 17.44 -21.40
C GLY A 714 2.31 17.99 -19.99
N GLN A 715 1.94 17.25 -18.93
CA GLN A 715 2.17 17.63 -17.54
C GLN A 715 3.66 17.46 -17.17
N ILE A 716 4.50 18.36 -17.70
CA ILE A 716 5.95 18.32 -17.52
C ILE A 716 6.39 18.86 -16.16
N THR A 717 5.55 19.64 -15.48
CA THR A 717 5.77 20.11 -14.09
C THR A 717 5.02 19.23 -13.08
N PRO A 718 5.52 19.08 -11.84
CA PRO A 718 4.83 18.32 -10.79
C PRO A 718 3.41 18.84 -10.48
N LEU A 719 2.55 17.93 -10.03
CA LEU A 719 1.26 18.21 -9.41
C LEU A 719 1.36 17.98 -7.89
N ALA A 720 0.26 18.12 -7.15
CA ALA A 720 0.20 17.81 -5.73
C ALA A 720 -0.87 16.75 -5.42
N GLU A 721 -0.60 15.86 -4.47
CA GLU A 721 -1.54 14.82 -4.02
C GLU A 721 -1.37 14.55 -2.51
N THR A 722 -2.46 14.17 -1.84
CA THR A 722 -2.38 13.63 -0.48
C THR A 722 -1.70 12.27 -0.48
N SER A 723 -0.83 12.02 0.51
CA SER A 723 -0.15 10.71 0.65
C SER A 723 -0.77 9.81 1.74
N ASP A 724 -1.71 10.33 2.52
CA ASP A 724 -2.46 9.60 3.53
C ASP A 724 -3.89 10.12 3.59
N ASN A 725 -4.79 9.32 4.16
CA ASN A 725 -6.18 9.70 4.40
C ASN A 725 -6.45 9.70 5.90
N LEU A 726 -6.31 10.88 6.51
CA LEU A 726 -6.58 11.10 7.93
C LEU A 726 -8.06 11.41 8.13
N SER A 727 -8.69 10.65 9.04
CA SER A 727 -10.09 10.80 9.42
C SER A 727 -10.19 11.17 10.90
N GLY A 728 -10.95 12.22 11.23
CA GLY A 728 -11.21 12.65 12.61
C GLY A 728 -11.26 14.18 12.76
N GLY A 729 -12.04 14.66 13.73
CA GLY A 729 -12.24 16.10 13.97
C GLY A 729 -10.92 16.83 14.22
N GLY A 730 -10.60 17.78 13.33
CA GLY A 730 -9.39 18.59 13.41
C GLY A 730 -8.19 18.09 12.58
N SER A 731 -8.26 16.92 11.94
CA SER A 731 -7.16 16.45 11.07
C SER A 731 -7.11 17.23 9.75
N SER A 732 -5.91 17.46 9.22
CA SER A 732 -5.65 17.93 7.86
C SER A 732 -5.14 16.78 6.99
N ASN A 733 -5.30 16.87 5.67
CA ASN A 733 -4.66 15.96 4.71
C ASN A 733 -3.61 16.74 3.91
N PRO A 734 -2.35 16.82 4.38
CA PRO A 734 -1.30 17.54 3.66
C PRO A 734 -1.08 16.97 2.26
N THR A 735 -0.86 17.85 1.29
CA THR A 735 -0.53 17.48 -0.09
C THR A 735 0.99 17.58 -0.32
N PHE A 736 1.50 16.72 -1.20
CA PHE A 736 2.91 16.63 -1.55
C PHE A 736 3.08 16.60 -3.06
N GLN A 737 4.18 17.17 -3.54
CA GLN A 737 4.47 17.24 -4.96
C GLN A 737 4.73 15.85 -5.57
N ILE A 738 4.18 15.60 -6.74
CA ILE A 738 4.20 14.31 -7.43
C ILE A 738 4.28 14.46 -8.96
N GLY A 739 4.97 13.53 -9.62
CA GLY A 739 5.07 13.52 -11.08
C GLY A 739 5.98 14.62 -11.62
N GLY A 740 5.70 15.09 -12.84
CA GLY A 740 6.56 16.02 -13.57
C GLY A 740 7.75 15.32 -14.24
N ALA A 741 8.11 15.75 -15.44
CA ALA A 741 9.08 15.06 -16.30
C ALA A 741 10.47 14.93 -15.63
N ALA A 742 10.90 15.99 -14.94
CA ALA A 742 12.21 16.02 -14.29
C ALA A 742 12.33 15.00 -13.15
N PHE A 743 11.22 14.66 -12.47
CA PHE A 743 11.20 13.67 -11.39
C PHE A 743 10.78 12.27 -11.88
N LEU A 744 9.95 12.16 -12.92
CA LEU A 744 9.62 10.88 -13.54
C LEU A 744 10.86 10.19 -14.12
N LYS A 745 11.79 10.94 -14.71
CA LYS A 745 13.03 10.38 -15.26
C LYS A 745 13.84 9.55 -14.26
N PRO A 746 14.28 10.07 -13.09
CA PRO A 746 15.02 9.27 -12.12
C PRO A 746 14.21 8.09 -11.58
N TRP A 747 12.89 8.21 -11.42
CA TRP A 747 12.03 7.07 -11.08
C TRP A 747 12.11 5.97 -12.17
N PHE A 748 11.96 6.32 -13.44
CA PHE A 748 12.08 5.36 -14.54
C PHE A 748 13.47 4.75 -14.62
N ASP A 749 14.52 5.54 -14.42
CA ASP A 749 15.90 5.05 -14.46
C ASP A 749 16.17 4.02 -13.35
N ALA A 750 15.63 4.21 -12.14
CA ALA A 750 15.74 3.24 -11.06
C ALA A 750 15.12 1.88 -11.45
N TYR A 751 13.91 1.88 -12.02
CA TYR A 751 13.26 0.64 -12.45
C TYR A 751 13.90 0.01 -13.70
N ARG A 752 14.50 0.82 -14.58
CA ARG A 752 15.27 0.34 -15.74
C ARG A 752 16.58 -0.31 -15.32
N ALA A 753 17.27 0.26 -14.32
CA ALA A 753 18.49 -0.31 -13.76
C ALA A 753 18.26 -1.68 -13.10
N GLU A 754 17.06 -1.91 -12.56
CA GLU A 754 16.66 -3.21 -12.00
C GLU A 754 16.13 -4.21 -13.07
N ALA A 755 15.92 -3.78 -14.32
CA ALA A 755 15.38 -4.65 -15.36
C ALA A 755 16.42 -5.68 -15.82
N ARG A 756 16.05 -6.97 -15.76
CA ARG A 756 16.98 -8.09 -15.96
C ARG A 756 17.47 -8.26 -17.40
N ASP A 757 16.55 -8.42 -18.37
CA ASP A 757 16.92 -8.72 -19.77
C ASP A 757 16.55 -7.59 -20.76
N GLY A 758 15.80 -6.58 -20.31
CA GLY A 758 15.49 -5.39 -21.08
C GLY A 758 14.22 -4.69 -20.61
N HIS A 759 14.05 -3.45 -21.07
CA HIS A 759 12.92 -2.61 -20.72
C HIS A 759 12.38 -1.84 -21.92
N ILE A 760 11.09 -1.46 -21.86
CA ILE A 760 10.49 -0.47 -22.77
C ILE A 760 9.62 0.48 -21.96
N THR A 761 9.42 1.70 -22.45
CA THR A 761 8.53 2.69 -21.84
C THR A 761 7.45 3.09 -22.82
N LEU A 762 6.20 3.00 -22.43
CA LEU A 762 5.03 3.18 -23.29
C LEU A 762 4.10 4.28 -22.74
N ALA A 763 3.51 5.03 -23.64
CA ALA A 763 2.33 5.87 -23.36
C ALA A 763 1.12 5.32 -24.13
N GLY A 764 -0.07 5.44 -23.53
CA GLY A 764 -1.33 4.95 -24.08
C GLY A 764 -2.04 5.92 -25.03
N GLY A 765 -1.41 7.03 -25.39
CA GLY A 765 -2.00 8.13 -26.15
C GLY A 765 -2.21 9.38 -25.29
N ASP A 766 -2.72 10.44 -25.91
CA ASP A 766 -2.96 11.75 -25.28
C ASP A 766 -1.78 12.27 -24.45
N SER A 767 -0.56 11.97 -24.90
CA SER A 767 0.65 12.55 -24.30
C SER A 767 0.72 14.06 -24.53
N ILE A 768 0.08 14.53 -25.61
CA ILE A 768 -0.04 15.93 -26.04
C ILE A 768 -1.52 16.28 -26.26
N GLY A 769 -1.83 17.56 -26.50
CA GLY A 769 -3.19 18.08 -26.48
C GLY A 769 -3.84 18.06 -25.09
N ALA A 770 -4.83 18.94 -24.88
CA ALA A 770 -5.35 19.31 -23.56
C ALA A 770 -4.27 19.63 -22.50
N THR A 771 -3.12 20.17 -22.93
CA THR A 771 -1.93 20.33 -22.09
C THR A 771 -1.90 21.66 -21.31
N PRO A 772 -1.18 21.74 -20.17
CA PRO A 772 -0.96 22.99 -19.46
C PRO A 772 -0.25 24.04 -20.33
N PRO A 773 -0.35 25.34 -19.99
CA PRO A 773 0.25 26.43 -20.76
C PRO A 773 1.74 26.26 -21.09
N ILE A 774 2.52 25.67 -20.17
CA ILE A 774 3.95 25.39 -20.39
C ILE A 774 4.23 24.47 -21.59
N SER A 775 3.25 23.66 -21.98
CA SER A 775 3.30 22.77 -23.14
C SER A 775 2.53 23.36 -24.33
N SER A 776 1.27 23.77 -24.12
CA SER A 776 0.36 24.17 -25.21
C SER A 776 0.81 25.43 -25.95
N PHE A 777 1.39 26.40 -25.23
CA PHE A 777 1.89 27.67 -25.78
C PHE A 777 3.01 27.45 -26.80
N PHE A 778 3.85 26.43 -26.58
CA PHE A 778 4.94 26.04 -27.48
C PHE A 778 4.54 24.88 -28.42
N GLY A 779 3.23 24.71 -28.62
CA GLY A 779 2.68 23.71 -29.54
C GLY A 779 3.05 22.27 -29.19
N ASP A 780 3.11 21.96 -27.89
CA ASP A 780 3.45 20.64 -27.33
C ASP A 780 4.86 20.14 -27.67
N THR A 781 5.71 20.97 -28.28
CA THR A 781 7.13 20.64 -28.53
C THR A 781 7.88 20.30 -27.23
N PRO A 782 7.73 21.07 -26.12
CA PRO A 782 8.37 20.74 -24.84
C PRO A 782 7.99 19.36 -24.30
N THR A 783 6.76 18.92 -24.51
CA THR A 783 6.30 17.60 -24.09
C THR A 783 7.07 16.50 -24.80
N ILE A 784 7.21 16.60 -26.12
CA ILE A 784 7.95 15.60 -26.92
C ILE A 784 9.44 15.62 -26.58
N GLU A 785 10.04 16.80 -26.36
CA GLU A 785 11.41 16.93 -25.87
C GLU A 785 11.60 16.22 -24.52
N ALA A 786 10.69 16.43 -23.57
CA ALA A 786 10.70 15.77 -22.28
C ALA A 786 10.55 14.24 -22.41
N MET A 787 9.64 13.75 -23.25
CA MET A 787 9.47 12.31 -23.50
C MET A 787 10.70 11.68 -24.16
N ASN A 788 11.37 12.38 -25.08
CA ASN A 788 12.63 11.95 -25.66
C ASN A 788 13.72 11.82 -24.58
N MET A 789 13.89 12.85 -23.75
CA MET A 789 14.85 12.83 -22.63
C MET A 789 14.50 11.75 -21.61
N MET A 790 13.21 11.46 -21.42
CA MET A 790 12.74 10.38 -20.56
C MET A 790 12.95 8.98 -21.14
N GLY A 791 13.24 8.85 -22.44
CA GLY A 791 13.51 7.57 -23.10
C GLY A 791 12.26 6.75 -23.41
N PHE A 792 11.17 7.39 -23.85
CA PHE A 792 9.99 6.67 -24.34
C PHE A 792 10.31 5.79 -25.54
N SER A 793 9.73 4.59 -25.58
CA SER A 793 9.97 3.59 -26.62
C SER A 793 8.88 3.57 -27.70
N ALA A 794 7.66 3.96 -27.36
CA ALA A 794 6.53 4.20 -28.26
C ALA A 794 5.43 4.98 -27.53
N ASP A 795 4.58 5.65 -28.31
CA ASP A 795 3.34 6.27 -27.84
C ASP A 795 2.19 5.77 -28.72
N ALA A 796 1.06 5.42 -28.14
CA ALA A 796 -0.14 5.16 -28.93
C ALA A 796 -0.75 6.49 -29.41
N VAL A 797 -1.67 6.42 -30.37
CA VAL A 797 -2.38 7.62 -30.83
C VAL A 797 -3.72 7.71 -30.10
N GLY A 798 -3.92 8.76 -29.32
CA GLY A 798 -5.21 9.12 -28.74
C GLY A 798 -5.91 10.26 -29.49
N ASN A 799 -7.04 10.73 -28.99
CA ASN A 799 -7.79 11.84 -29.61
C ASN A 799 -7.01 13.15 -29.58
N HIS A 800 -6.38 13.50 -28.45
CA HIS A 800 -5.76 14.81 -28.26
C HIS A 800 -4.48 15.01 -29.11
N ASN A 801 -3.95 13.95 -29.72
CA ASN A 801 -2.95 14.09 -30.79
C ASN A 801 -3.47 14.90 -32.00
N PHE A 802 -4.79 15.00 -32.19
CA PHE A 802 -5.42 15.69 -33.32
C PHE A 802 -5.99 17.08 -32.97
N ASP A 803 -5.78 17.58 -31.75
CA ASP A 803 -6.31 18.89 -31.30
C ASP A 803 -5.92 20.05 -32.22
N LYS A 804 -4.71 20.01 -32.82
CA LYS A 804 -4.21 21.01 -33.78
C LYS A 804 -4.28 20.56 -35.25
N GLY A 805 -5.00 19.47 -35.54
CA GLY A 805 -5.13 18.90 -36.88
C GLY A 805 -4.12 17.82 -37.22
N GLN A 806 -4.56 16.85 -38.03
CA GLN A 806 -3.74 15.73 -38.50
C GLN A 806 -2.49 16.18 -39.25
N ALA A 807 -2.55 17.32 -39.95
CA ALA A 807 -1.40 17.86 -40.66
C ALA A 807 -0.31 18.32 -39.68
N TYR A 808 -0.69 19.02 -38.61
CA TYR A 808 0.22 19.45 -37.55
C TYR A 808 0.82 18.25 -36.84
N PHE A 809 0.00 17.27 -36.45
CA PHE A 809 0.49 16.05 -35.82
C PHE A 809 1.52 15.33 -36.71
N ARG A 810 1.18 15.08 -37.97
CA ARG A 810 2.01 14.30 -38.90
C ARG A 810 3.29 15.01 -39.34
N ASN A 811 3.26 16.34 -39.48
CA ASN A 811 4.34 17.09 -40.10
C ASN A 811 5.18 17.88 -39.09
N THR A 812 4.66 18.14 -37.89
CA THR A 812 5.35 18.91 -36.85
C THR A 812 5.72 18.07 -35.63
N ILE A 813 4.76 17.32 -35.08
CA ILE A 813 4.96 16.54 -33.85
C ILE A 813 5.71 15.23 -34.13
N VAL A 814 5.21 14.39 -35.03
CA VAL A 814 5.81 13.08 -35.35
C VAL A 814 7.31 13.18 -35.66
N PRO A 815 7.80 14.16 -36.46
CA PRO A 815 9.23 14.29 -36.74
C PRO A 815 10.10 14.67 -35.54
N LYS A 816 9.53 15.23 -34.46
CA LYS A 816 10.26 15.60 -33.23
C LYS A 816 10.41 14.42 -32.26
N ALA A 817 9.58 13.39 -32.39
CA ALA A 817 9.62 12.22 -31.51
C ALA A 817 10.75 11.27 -31.91
N SER A 818 11.53 10.82 -30.92
CA SER A 818 12.54 9.76 -31.07
C SER A 818 11.94 8.34 -31.03
N PHE A 819 10.63 8.26 -30.82
CA PHE A 819 9.83 7.04 -30.72
C PHE A 819 8.70 7.05 -31.77
N PRO A 820 8.25 5.86 -32.23
CA PRO A 820 7.13 5.77 -33.16
C PRO A 820 5.79 5.99 -32.46
N TYR A 821 4.85 6.60 -33.20
CA TYR A 821 3.44 6.59 -32.86
C TYR A 821 2.76 5.33 -33.37
N LEU A 822 1.92 4.70 -32.54
CA LEU A 822 1.30 3.41 -32.85
C LEU A 822 -0.24 3.51 -32.89
N THR A 823 -0.84 3.09 -34.00
CA THR A 823 -2.28 2.82 -34.09
C THR A 823 -2.59 1.92 -35.28
N VAL A 824 -3.40 0.88 -35.07
CA VAL A 824 -3.85 -0.03 -36.13
C VAL A 824 -5.18 0.42 -36.77
N ASN A 825 -6.02 1.16 -36.05
CA ASN A 825 -7.41 1.43 -36.43
C ASN A 825 -7.73 2.86 -36.90
N VAL A 826 -6.76 3.78 -36.90
CA VAL A 826 -6.90 5.10 -37.56
C VAL A 826 -6.45 5.01 -39.02
N VAL A 827 -7.41 5.10 -39.93
CA VAL A 827 -7.24 4.89 -41.37
C VAL A 827 -7.95 5.97 -42.18
N ASP A 828 -7.58 6.16 -43.44
CA ASP A 828 -8.34 7.01 -44.37
C ASP A 828 -9.66 6.34 -44.81
N ASP A 829 -10.38 7.02 -45.69
CA ASP A 829 -11.59 6.54 -46.36
C ASP A 829 -11.37 5.22 -47.12
N LYS A 830 -10.17 5.00 -47.66
CA LYS A 830 -9.74 3.78 -48.36
C LYS A 830 -9.22 2.68 -47.43
N GLY A 831 -9.24 2.89 -46.12
CA GLY A 831 -8.76 1.93 -45.14
C GLY A 831 -7.24 1.82 -45.04
N LYS A 832 -6.48 2.78 -45.57
CA LYS A 832 -5.01 2.84 -45.49
C LYS A 832 -4.56 3.70 -44.31
N ARG A 833 -3.43 3.30 -43.69
CA ARG A 833 -2.74 4.10 -42.68
C ARG A 833 -1.69 5.01 -43.34
N PRO A 834 -1.51 6.26 -42.89
CA PRO A 834 -0.38 7.08 -43.31
C PRO A 834 0.94 6.55 -42.72
N LYS A 835 2.07 6.89 -43.33
CA LYS A 835 3.41 6.42 -42.94
C LYS A 835 3.87 6.92 -41.56
N GLN A 836 3.26 7.97 -41.04
CA GLN A 836 3.65 8.65 -39.80
C GLN A 836 3.35 7.84 -38.54
N TRP A 837 2.40 6.91 -38.58
CA TRP A 837 2.15 5.99 -37.48
C TRP A 837 2.13 4.54 -37.96
N LEU A 838 2.56 3.63 -37.09
CA LEU A 838 2.69 2.20 -37.39
C LEU A 838 1.55 1.42 -36.71
N PRO A 839 1.10 0.29 -37.29
CA PRO A 839 0.15 -0.58 -36.58
C PRO A 839 0.78 -1.24 -35.35
N SER A 840 2.08 -1.56 -35.43
CA SER A 840 2.84 -2.18 -34.36
C SER A 840 4.35 -1.92 -34.49
N LYS A 841 5.08 -2.13 -33.40
CA LYS A 841 6.55 -2.15 -33.34
C LYS A 841 7.00 -3.47 -32.72
N VAL A 842 8.02 -4.10 -33.30
CA VAL A 842 8.66 -5.30 -32.73
C VAL A 842 9.94 -4.89 -32.00
N PHE A 843 10.04 -5.27 -30.74
CA PHE A 843 11.24 -5.14 -29.90
C PHE A 843 11.88 -6.51 -29.73
N THR A 844 13.19 -6.55 -29.48
CA THR A 844 13.91 -7.79 -29.16
C THR A 844 14.47 -7.68 -27.74
N ILE A 845 14.01 -8.55 -26.83
CA ILE A 845 14.35 -8.54 -25.41
C ILE A 845 14.98 -9.88 -25.04
N GLY A 846 16.24 -9.89 -24.62
CA GLY A 846 16.96 -11.13 -24.34
C GLY A 846 16.94 -12.16 -25.48
N GLY A 847 16.84 -11.70 -26.74
CA GLY A 847 16.70 -12.55 -27.94
C GLY A 847 15.25 -12.92 -28.31
N VAL A 848 14.25 -12.55 -27.51
CA VAL A 848 12.83 -12.82 -27.78
C VAL A 848 12.16 -11.63 -28.48
N LYS A 849 11.41 -11.88 -29.56
CA LYS A 849 10.64 -10.85 -30.25
C LYS A 849 9.33 -10.56 -29.52
N VAL A 850 9.10 -9.29 -29.19
CA VAL A 850 7.87 -8.78 -28.55
C VAL A 850 7.21 -7.78 -29.47
N GLY A 851 5.94 -8.02 -29.82
CA GLY A 851 5.16 -7.11 -30.65
C GLY A 851 4.29 -6.20 -29.80
N VAL A 852 4.43 -4.89 -29.98
CA VAL A 852 3.58 -3.86 -29.36
C VAL A 852 2.64 -3.30 -30.43
N ILE A 853 1.34 -3.53 -30.27
CA ILE A 853 0.27 -3.10 -31.17
C ILE A 853 -0.39 -1.85 -30.58
N GLY A 854 -0.47 -0.76 -31.34
CA GLY A 854 -1.12 0.48 -30.90
C GLY A 854 -2.60 0.52 -31.26
N PHE A 855 -3.48 1.10 -30.45
CA PHE A 855 -4.87 1.34 -30.85
C PHE A 855 -5.40 2.69 -30.36
N SER A 856 -6.46 3.17 -31.00
CA SER A 856 -7.09 4.46 -30.71
C SER A 856 -8.58 4.30 -30.42
N ASN A 857 -9.16 5.25 -29.69
CA ASN A 857 -10.60 5.31 -29.45
C ASN A 857 -11.41 5.53 -30.74
N PRO A 858 -12.51 4.79 -30.97
CA PRO A 858 -13.36 4.98 -32.16
C PRO A 858 -14.05 6.34 -32.26
N ASP A 859 -14.20 7.05 -31.13
CA ASP A 859 -14.94 8.30 -31.02
C ASP A 859 -14.07 9.56 -31.18
N ILE A 860 -12.80 9.45 -31.62
CA ILE A 860 -11.90 10.60 -31.86
C ILE A 860 -12.61 11.75 -32.58
N ARG A 861 -13.37 11.46 -33.64
CA ARG A 861 -14.06 12.49 -34.44
C ARG A 861 -15.06 13.33 -33.65
N GLN A 862 -15.57 12.82 -32.53
CA GLN A 862 -16.49 13.52 -31.62
C GLN A 862 -15.73 14.32 -30.55
N LEU A 863 -14.47 13.97 -30.29
CA LEU A 863 -13.66 14.53 -29.20
C LEU A 863 -12.65 15.60 -29.67
N VAL A 864 -12.47 15.73 -30.98
CA VAL A 864 -11.74 16.83 -31.61
C VAL A 864 -12.61 17.51 -32.66
N ASN A 865 -12.18 18.66 -33.17
CA ASN A 865 -12.84 19.27 -34.33
C ASN A 865 -12.85 18.27 -35.51
N PRO A 866 -14.01 17.88 -36.06
CA PRO A 866 -14.07 16.87 -37.13
C PRO A 866 -13.24 17.21 -38.37
N ALA A 867 -13.06 18.50 -38.68
CA ALA A 867 -12.23 18.96 -39.80
C ALA A 867 -10.74 18.68 -39.54
N PHE A 868 -10.29 18.73 -38.29
CA PHE A 868 -8.91 18.45 -37.89
C PHE A 868 -8.54 16.98 -38.03
N PHE A 869 -9.52 16.08 -37.96
CA PHE A 869 -9.31 14.65 -38.14
C PHE A 869 -9.44 14.19 -39.60
N THR A 870 -10.15 14.93 -40.44
CA THR A 870 -10.34 14.61 -41.87
C THR A 870 -8.99 14.54 -42.62
N PRO A 871 -8.76 13.54 -43.50
CA PRO A 871 -9.69 12.52 -44.03
C PRO A 871 -9.71 11.20 -43.26
N PHE A 872 -9.21 11.17 -42.02
CA PHE A 872 -9.12 9.93 -41.26
C PHE A 872 -10.41 9.58 -40.52
N GLN A 873 -10.55 8.30 -40.21
CA GLN A 873 -11.59 7.70 -39.39
C GLN A 873 -10.96 6.69 -38.43
N ALA A 874 -11.52 6.58 -37.23
CA ALA A 874 -11.15 5.55 -36.27
C ALA A 874 -12.20 4.43 -36.30
N LYS A 875 -11.79 3.22 -36.71
CA LYS A 875 -12.66 2.03 -36.73
C LYS A 875 -12.63 1.31 -35.39
N ASP A 876 -13.54 0.35 -35.16
CA ASP A 876 -13.44 -0.58 -34.01
C ASP A 876 -12.04 -1.21 -33.98
N PRO A 877 -11.26 -1.04 -32.89
CA PRO A 877 -9.91 -1.57 -32.79
C PRO A 877 -9.88 -3.11 -32.70
N ALA A 878 -10.92 -3.78 -32.20
CA ALA A 878 -10.83 -5.20 -31.87
C ALA A 878 -10.53 -6.12 -33.08
N PRO A 879 -11.22 -6.00 -34.24
CA PRO A 879 -10.87 -6.79 -35.43
C PRO A 879 -9.46 -6.50 -35.92
N ALA A 880 -9.05 -5.24 -35.84
CA ALA A 880 -7.79 -4.77 -36.38
C ALA A 880 -6.61 -5.24 -35.51
N ILE A 881 -6.72 -5.19 -34.18
CA ILE A 881 -5.77 -5.79 -33.23
C ILE A 881 -5.63 -7.30 -33.49
N ARG A 882 -6.75 -8.03 -33.63
CA ARG A 882 -6.68 -9.48 -33.88
C ARG A 882 -5.94 -9.82 -35.18
N ASN A 883 -6.17 -9.04 -36.23
CA ASN A 883 -5.51 -9.24 -37.52
C ASN A 883 -4.01 -8.95 -37.43
N GLU A 884 -3.63 -7.86 -36.76
CA GLU A 884 -2.22 -7.52 -36.56
C GLU A 884 -1.49 -8.52 -35.66
N ALA A 885 -2.12 -8.98 -34.57
CA ALA A 885 -1.58 -10.03 -33.72
C ALA A 885 -1.36 -11.35 -34.50
N ARG A 886 -2.29 -11.74 -35.38
CA ARG A 886 -2.12 -12.91 -36.27
C ARG A 886 -0.97 -12.72 -37.25
N ARG A 887 -0.84 -11.53 -37.85
CA ARG A 887 0.28 -11.20 -38.75
C ARG A 887 1.62 -11.31 -38.03
N LEU A 888 1.74 -10.71 -36.85
CA LEU A 888 2.93 -10.78 -36.00
C LEU A 888 3.25 -12.24 -35.60
N ARG A 889 2.24 -13.03 -35.24
CA ARG A 889 2.41 -14.46 -34.94
C ARG A 889 2.87 -15.27 -36.15
N ALA A 890 2.42 -14.95 -37.36
CA ALA A 890 2.91 -15.57 -38.59
C ALA A 890 4.38 -15.22 -38.86
N LEU A 891 4.83 -14.03 -38.44
CA LEU A 891 6.24 -13.59 -38.48
C LEU A 891 7.10 -14.09 -37.29
N GLY A 892 6.57 -15.02 -36.49
CA GLY A 892 7.30 -15.62 -35.36
C GLY A 892 7.28 -14.81 -34.06
N VAL A 893 6.55 -13.69 -33.99
CA VAL A 893 6.40 -12.90 -32.75
C VAL A 893 5.28 -13.52 -31.92
N LYS A 894 5.60 -14.12 -30.76
CA LYS A 894 4.63 -14.88 -29.96
C LYS A 894 4.16 -14.16 -28.69
N THR A 895 4.95 -13.22 -28.18
CA THR A 895 4.55 -12.29 -27.11
C THR A 895 3.97 -11.02 -27.72
N ILE A 896 2.72 -10.69 -27.35
CA ILE A 896 1.98 -9.55 -27.90
C ILE A 896 1.45 -8.65 -26.78
N VAL A 897 1.79 -7.37 -26.85
CA VAL A 897 1.24 -6.30 -26.01
C VAL A 897 0.36 -5.43 -26.90
N ALA A 898 -0.83 -5.10 -26.44
CA ALA A 898 -1.67 -4.06 -27.04
C ALA A 898 -1.68 -2.85 -26.10
N VAL A 899 -1.41 -1.66 -26.62
CA VAL A 899 -1.39 -0.39 -25.87
C VAL A 899 -2.19 0.65 -26.64
N GLY A 900 -3.01 1.43 -25.97
CA GLY A 900 -3.82 2.41 -26.68
C GLY A 900 -4.91 3.07 -25.87
N HIS A 901 -5.69 3.84 -26.60
CA HIS A 901 -6.48 4.91 -26.01
C HIS A 901 -7.94 4.51 -25.80
N LEU A 902 -8.19 3.55 -24.90
CA LEU A 902 -9.52 3.23 -24.36
C LEU A 902 -9.36 2.84 -22.90
N GLY A 903 -10.33 3.18 -22.07
CA GLY A 903 -10.18 3.03 -20.63
C GLY A 903 -11.40 2.49 -19.90
N ALA A 904 -11.25 2.27 -18.60
CA ALA A 904 -12.29 1.89 -17.67
C ALA A 904 -12.97 3.14 -17.09
N ILE A 905 -14.29 3.12 -16.99
CA ILE A 905 -15.08 4.28 -16.55
C ILE A 905 -15.72 4.09 -15.17
N ALA A 906 -15.64 2.89 -14.61
CA ALA A 906 -16.21 2.52 -13.32
C ALA A 906 -15.58 1.24 -12.75
N GLY A 907 -15.93 0.91 -11.51
CA GLY A 907 -15.53 -0.31 -10.83
C GLY A 907 -14.41 -0.09 -9.81
N THR A 908 -13.58 -1.10 -9.62
CA THR A 908 -12.37 -1.03 -8.80
C THR A 908 -11.14 -1.33 -9.66
N ILE A 909 -9.94 -1.14 -9.09
CA ILE A 909 -8.68 -1.48 -9.76
C ILE A 909 -8.64 -2.93 -10.26
N GLU A 910 -9.38 -3.84 -9.62
CA GLU A 910 -9.37 -5.28 -9.92
C GLU A 910 -10.60 -5.75 -10.69
N ILE A 911 -11.72 -5.06 -10.50
CA ILE A 911 -13.01 -5.35 -11.13
C ILE A 911 -13.48 -4.08 -11.88
N PRO A 912 -12.80 -3.71 -12.98
CA PRO A 912 -13.15 -2.53 -13.77
C PRO A 912 -14.28 -2.80 -14.77
N PHE A 913 -14.98 -1.74 -15.16
CA PHE A 913 -16.01 -1.73 -16.20
C PHE A 913 -15.75 -0.63 -17.21
N GLY A 914 -16.03 -0.87 -18.50
CA GLY A 914 -15.96 0.15 -19.54
C GLY A 914 -15.33 -0.32 -20.85
N PRO A 915 -15.08 0.61 -21.79
CA PRO A 915 -14.54 0.31 -23.11
C PRO A 915 -13.27 -0.55 -23.11
N LEU A 916 -12.36 -0.37 -22.14
CA LEU A 916 -11.16 -1.19 -22.01
C LEU A 916 -11.47 -2.68 -21.75
N THR A 917 -12.42 -2.97 -20.85
CA THR A 917 -12.79 -4.37 -20.55
C THR A 917 -13.65 -4.99 -21.64
N GLU A 918 -14.49 -4.21 -22.31
CA GLU A 918 -15.18 -4.65 -23.52
C GLU A 918 -14.19 -4.99 -24.64
N LEU A 919 -13.16 -4.17 -24.83
CA LEU A 919 -12.09 -4.45 -25.78
C LEU A 919 -11.40 -5.76 -25.42
N ALA A 920 -11.05 -5.96 -24.14
CA ALA A 920 -10.44 -7.18 -23.64
C ALA A 920 -11.27 -8.43 -23.98
N GLN A 921 -12.59 -8.37 -23.80
CA GLN A 921 -13.53 -9.42 -24.18
C GLN A 921 -13.56 -9.65 -25.70
N LYS A 922 -13.63 -8.57 -26.50
CA LYS A 922 -13.71 -8.66 -27.96
C LYS A 922 -12.43 -9.20 -28.59
N ILE A 923 -11.24 -8.91 -28.06
CA ILE A 923 -9.97 -9.45 -28.58
C ILE A 923 -9.75 -10.91 -28.18
N SER A 924 -10.35 -11.35 -27.06
CA SER A 924 -10.25 -12.70 -26.52
C SER A 924 -11.64 -13.30 -26.22
N PRO A 925 -12.50 -13.54 -27.24
CA PRO A 925 -13.87 -13.99 -27.04
C PRO A 925 -13.96 -15.42 -26.46
N PRO A 926 -15.13 -15.83 -25.92
CA PRO A 926 -15.39 -17.21 -25.52
C PRO A 926 -15.11 -18.19 -26.67
N GLY A 927 -14.37 -19.28 -26.40
CA GLY A 927 -13.94 -20.25 -27.41
C GLY A 927 -12.62 -19.93 -28.13
N ALA A 928 -11.99 -18.77 -27.87
CA ALA A 928 -10.61 -18.53 -28.27
C ALA A 928 -9.66 -19.53 -27.58
N SER A 929 -8.55 -19.89 -28.25
CA SER A 929 -7.55 -20.80 -27.68
C SER A 929 -7.11 -20.34 -26.29
N SER A 930 -6.85 -21.27 -25.38
CA SER A 930 -6.40 -21.04 -23.99
C SER A 930 -5.20 -20.10 -23.80
N ASN A 931 -4.47 -19.76 -24.87
CA ASN A 931 -3.31 -18.87 -24.86
C ASN A 931 -3.56 -17.44 -25.37
N GLY A 932 -4.82 -17.04 -25.62
CA GLY A 932 -5.18 -15.69 -26.08
C GLY A 932 -4.50 -15.26 -27.40
N LEU A 933 -4.82 -14.08 -27.93
CA LEU A 933 -4.06 -13.42 -29.02
C LEU A 933 -3.11 -12.34 -28.50
N VAL A 934 -3.46 -11.75 -27.35
CA VAL A 934 -2.77 -10.63 -26.70
C VAL A 934 -2.46 -11.06 -25.26
N ASP A 935 -1.24 -10.79 -24.81
CA ASP A 935 -0.77 -11.16 -23.48
C ASP A 935 -0.98 -10.04 -22.45
N VAL A 936 -0.82 -8.80 -22.88
CA VAL A 936 -0.99 -7.59 -22.04
C VAL A 936 -1.81 -6.57 -22.81
N LEU A 937 -2.81 -6.00 -22.17
CA LEU A 937 -3.62 -4.89 -22.68
C LEU A 937 -3.42 -3.67 -21.77
N ILE A 938 -2.91 -2.59 -22.34
CA ILE A 938 -2.69 -1.32 -21.65
C ILE A 938 -3.68 -0.31 -22.21
N GLY A 939 -4.55 0.20 -21.35
CA GLY A 939 -5.54 1.24 -21.65
C GLY A 939 -5.09 2.64 -21.26
N ASP A 940 -5.98 3.60 -21.49
CA ASP A 940 -5.78 5.03 -21.27
C ASP A 940 -7.15 5.77 -21.33
N HIS A 941 -7.19 7.11 -21.45
CA HIS A 941 -8.35 7.95 -21.78
C HIS A 941 -9.23 8.40 -20.59
N SER A 942 -9.35 7.58 -19.54
CA SER A 942 -10.38 7.78 -18.51
C SER A 942 -9.89 8.26 -17.14
N ASP A 943 -8.58 8.50 -16.97
CA ASP A 943 -7.99 8.80 -15.66
C ASP A 943 -8.41 7.76 -14.58
N PHE A 944 -8.44 6.48 -14.95
CA PHE A 944 -8.85 5.39 -14.08
C PHE A 944 -7.68 4.43 -13.84
N GLN A 945 -7.58 3.90 -12.62
CA GLN A 945 -6.53 2.94 -12.32
C GLN A 945 -7.04 1.52 -12.44
N VAL A 946 -6.41 0.71 -13.30
CA VAL A 946 -6.73 -0.71 -13.48
C VAL A 946 -5.45 -1.52 -13.37
N LEU A 947 -5.52 -2.64 -12.65
CA LEU A 947 -4.47 -3.66 -12.64
C LEU A 947 -5.08 -5.01 -12.27
N THR A 948 -5.51 -5.74 -13.30
CA THR A 948 -6.23 -7.01 -13.13
C THR A 948 -5.80 -8.04 -14.15
N THR A 949 -5.99 -9.33 -13.83
CA THR A 949 -5.76 -10.43 -14.76
C THR A 949 -7.07 -11.15 -15.03
N GLY A 950 -7.56 -11.06 -16.27
CA GLY A 950 -8.86 -11.58 -16.69
C GLY A 950 -8.86 -12.04 -18.14
N TYR A 951 -9.99 -12.58 -18.63
CA TYR A 951 -10.20 -12.95 -20.04
C TYR A 951 -9.04 -13.72 -20.69
N HIS A 952 -8.95 -15.03 -20.41
CA HIS A 952 -7.86 -15.91 -20.87
C HIS A 952 -6.46 -15.51 -20.34
N ASN A 953 -6.40 -15.16 -19.05
CA ASN A 953 -5.19 -14.74 -18.33
C ASN A 953 -4.53 -13.44 -18.82
N MET A 954 -5.17 -12.65 -19.68
CA MET A 954 -4.65 -11.35 -20.12
C MET A 954 -4.48 -10.40 -18.93
N LEU A 955 -3.29 -9.78 -18.83
CA LEU A 955 -3.06 -8.70 -17.88
C LEU A 955 -3.61 -7.41 -18.47
N ILE A 956 -4.45 -6.71 -17.73
CA ILE A 956 -5.06 -5.44 -18.12
C ILE A 956 -4.56 -4.37 -17.15
N ALA A 957 -4.05 -3.26 -17.69
CA ALA A 957 -3.54 -2.14 -16.91
C ALA A 957 -4.00 -0.79 -17.48
N GLU A 958 -4.24 0.18 -16.61
CA GLU A 958 -4.49 1.60 -16.91
C GLU A 958 -3.98 2.43 -15.71
N ASN A 959 -3.45 3.62 -15.95
CA ASN A 959 -2.96 4.50 -14.88
C ASN A 959 -3.84 5.75 -14.75
N ARG A 960 -3.72 6.38 -13.58
CA ARG A 960 -4.11 7.79 -13.43
C ARG A 960 -3.30 8.67 -14.38
N SER A 961 -3.91 9.74 -14.87
CA SER A 961 -3.38 10.65 -15.88
C SER A 961 -2.21 11.50 -15.38
N ARG A 962 -1.59 12.27 -16.28
CA ARG A 962 -0.63 13.35 -15.99
C ARG A 962 0.65 12.90 -15.28
N GLY A 963 0.96 11.61 -15.35
CA GLY A 963 2.19 11.05 -14.76
C GLY A 963 2.21 11.04 -13.23
N VAL A 964 1.06 11.19 -12.56
CA VAL A 964 0.98 11.04 -11.09
C VAL A 964 1.08 9.58 -10.66
N ARG A 965 0.97 8.65 -11.61
CA ARG A 965 1.23 7.21 -11.46
C ARG A 965 1.93 6.67 -12.69
N PHE A 966 2.67 5.59 -12.51
CA PHE A 966 3.08 4.71 -13.59
C PHE A 966 2.98 3.26 -13.15
N THR A 967 2.78 2.35 -14.11
CA THR A 967 2.77 0.91 -13.87
C THR A 967 4.04 0.29 -14.44
N ARG A 968 4.71 -0.56 -13.66
CA ARG A 968 5.71 -1.51 -14.17
C ARG A 968 5.04 -2.85 -14.41
N ILE A 969 5.06 -3.32 -15.65
CA ILE A 969 4.57 -4.64 -16.05
C ILE A 969 5.78 -5.53 -16.34
N ARG A 970 5.86 -6.68 -15.67
CA ARG A 970 6.85 -7.71 -15.95
C ARG A 970 6.24 -8.80 -16.81
N VAL A 971 6.90 -9.12 -17.92
CA VAL A 971 6.52 -10.20 -18.83
C VAL A 971 7.67 -11.18 -18.94
N VAL A 972 7.48 -12.38 -18.40
CA VAL A 972 8.49 -13.44 -18.40
C VAL A 972 8.20 -14.39 -19.56
N MET A 973 9.21 -14.60 -20.41
CA MET A 973 9.09 -15.31 -21.68
C MET A 973 10.06 -16.48 -21.77
N ASP A 974 9.63 -17.55 -22.43
CA ASP A 974 10.50 -18.68 -22.78
C ASP A 974 11.18 -18.41 -24.12
N PRO A 975 12.51 -18.21 -24.19
CA PRO A 975 13.19 -17.91 -25.44
C PRO A 975 13.15 -19.05 -26.47
N LYS A 976 12.89 -20.30 -26.05
CA LYS A 976 12.74 -21.44 -26.98
C LYS A 976 11.42 -21.38 -27.76
N THR A 977 10.37 -20.84 -27.14
CA THR A 977 9.03 -20.81 -27.76
C THR A 977 8.56 -19.40 -28.13
N GLY A 978 9.22 -18.37 -27.58
CA GLY A 978 8.83 -16.98 -27.65
C GLY A 978 7.56 -16.63 -26.86
N ARG A 979 6.98 -17.56 -26.09
CA ARG A 979 5.70 -17.35 -25.37
C ARG A 979 5.90 -16.83 -23.96
N VAL A 980 4.91 -16.08 -23.48
CA VAL A 980 4.78 -15.66 -22.07
C VAL A 980 4.49 -16.87 -21.18
N VAL A 981 5.26 -17.00 -20.10
CA VAL A 981 5.06 -18.02 -19.05
C VAL A 981 4.58 -17.42 -17.73
N TYR A 982 4.80 -16.12 -17.53
CA TYR A 982 4.32 -15.38 -16.37
C TYR A 982 4.22 -13.89 -16.71
N ARG A 983 3.25 -13.20 -16.10
CA ARG A 983 3.04 -11.77 -16.24
C ARG A 983 2.43 -11.21 -14.97
N THR A 984 2.88 -10.03 -14.58
CA THR A 984 2.37 -9.30 -13.42
C THR A 984 2.57 -7.80 -13.66
N GLY A 985 1.86 -6.96 -12.92
CA GLY A 985 2.18 -5.55 -12.83
C GLY A 985 2.14 -5.05 -11.41
N ASP A 986 2.77 -3.89 -11.20
CA ASP A 986 2.76 -3.09 -9.98
C ASP A 986 2.73 -1.61 -10.37
N PHE A 987 2.07 -0.78 -9.56
CA PHE A 987 2.00 0.66 -9.79
C PHE A 987 2.74 1.42 -8.68
N HIS A 988 3.21 2.62 -9.04
CA HIS A 988 4.04 3.43 -8.15
C HIS A 988 3.66 4.90 -8.17
N LYS A 989 3.91 5.57 -7.04
CA LYS A 989 3.70 7.01 -6.85
C LYS A 989 5.04 7.75 -6.99
N PRO A 990 5.29 8.49 -8.09
CA PRO A 990 6.54 9.20 -8.30
C PRO A 990 6.59 10.50 -7.49
N TRP A 991 6.67 10.39 -6.17
CA TRP A 991 6.84 11.55 -5.27
C TRP A 991 8.14 12.29 -5.59
N THR A 992 8.13 13.63 -5.49
CA THR A 992 9.33 14.44 -5.75
C THR A 992 10.24 14.55 -4.52
N VAL A 993 9.70 14.39 -3.31
CA VAL A 993 10.46 14.49 -2.06
C VAL A 993 11.57 13.43 -2.01
N GLY A 994 12.79 13.88 -1.71
CA GLY A 994 14.00 13.04 -1.69
C GLY A 994 14.49 12.59 -3.07
N VAL A 995 13.95 13.13 -4.17
CA VAL A 995 14.36 12.78 -5.53
C VAL A 995 15.05 13.98 -6.18
N THR A 996 16.28 13.78 -6.64
CA THR A 996 16.99 14.79 -7.44
C THR A 996 16.35 14.88 -8.84
N PRO A 997 15.82 16.04 -9.27
CA PRO A 997 15.25 16.17 -10.59
C PRO A 997 16.35 16.03 -11.67
N ASN A 998 15.99 15.50 -12.83
CA ASN A 998 16.89 15.45 -13.98
C ASN A 998 17.27 16.90 -14.39
N PRO A 999 18.56 17.24 -14.39
CA PRO A 999 18.99 18.63 -14.54
C PRO A 999 18.70 19.20 -15.93
N GLN A 1000 18.75 18.37 -17.00
CA GLN A 1000 18.49 18.82 -18.36
C GLN A 1000 17.01 19.15 -18.58
N ILE A 1001 16.12 18.25 -18.13
CA ILE A 1001 14.67 18.48 -18.19
C ILE A 1001 14.30 19.68 -17.32
N GLN A 1002 14.86 19.78 -16.11
CA GLN A 1002 14.59 20.90 -15.20
C GLN A 1002 15.06 22.23 -15.79
N ALA A 1003 16.25 22.29 -16.39
CA ALA A 1003 16.74 23.49 -17.07
C ALA A 1003 15.82 23.93 -18.21
N ARG A 1004 15.31 22.97 -18.99
CA ARG A 1004 14.34 23.25 -20.06
C ARG A 1004 13.02 23.80 -19.51
N ILE A 1005 12.49 23.23 -18.43
CA ILE A 1005 11.29 23.75 -17.75
C ILE A 1005 11.53 25.18 -17.26
N THR A 1006 12.67 25.45 -16.64
CA THR A 1006 13.03 26.80 -16.16
C THR A 1006 13.13 27.82 -17.30
N GLU A 1007 13.72 27.45 -18.44
CA GLU A 1007 13.77 28.29 -19.64
C GLU A 1007 12.35 28.64 -20.14
N LEU A 1008 11.46 27.64 -20.24
CA LEU A 1008 10.08 27.83 -20.69
C LEU A 1008 9.30 28.75 -19.73
N ASN A 1009 9.43 28.53 -18.42
CA ASN A 1009 8.80 29.38 -17.41
C ASN A 1009 9.29 30.82 -17.46
N THR A 1010 10.58 31.04 -17.76
CA THR A 1010 11.15 32.37 -17.92
C THR A 1010 10.51 33.12 -19.10
N GLN A 1011 10.25 32.43 -20.22
CA GLN A 1011 9.58 33.03 -21.38
C GLN A 1011 8.09 33.30 -21.11
N LEU A 1012 7.43 32.43 -20.34
CA LEU A 1012 5.99 32.53 -20.05
C LEU A 1012 5.64 33.50 -18.93
N GLY A 1013 6.53 33.69 -17.94
CA GLY A 1013 6.27 34.49 -16.74
C GLY A 1013 5.63 35.85 -17.01
N PRO A 1014 6.20 36.69 -17.90
CA PRO A 1014 5.64 38.02 -18.22
C PRO A 1014 4.22 37.99 -18.81
N ILE A 1015 3.81 36.87 -19.41
CA ILE A 1015 2.51 36.72 -20.08
C ILE A 1015 1.49 36.10 -19.12
N LEU A 1016 1.88 35.04 -18.42
CA LEU A 1016 0.95 34.19 -17.68
C LEU A 1016 0.70 34.65 -16.23
N ILE A 1017 1.67 35.30 -15.58
CA ILE A 1017 1.52 35.77 -14.19
C ILE A 1017 0.58 36.99 -14.09
N ARG A 1018 0.33 37.67 -15.21
CA ARG A 1018 -0.51 38.88 -15.24
C ARG A 1018 -1.88 38.61 -14.61
N GLU A 1019 -2.20 39.38 -13.57
CA GLU A 1019 -3.54 39.37 -12.95
C GLU A 1019 -4.58 39.80 -13.99
N VAL A 1020 -5.61 38.98 -14.15
CA VAL A 1020 -6.78 39.24 -15.00
C VAL A 1020 -7.90 39.87 -14.18
N GLY A 1021 -8.05 39.45 -12.92
CA GLY A 1021 -8.95 40.02 -11.93
C GLY A 1021 -8.95 39.18 -10.66
N ARG A 1022 -9.96 39.35 -9.81
CA ARG A 1022 -10.07 38.64 -8.52
C ARG A 1022 -11.45 38.04 -8.32
N SER A 1023 -11.58 37.11 -7.38
CA SER A 1023 -12.86 36.57 -6.91
C SER A 1023 -13.01 36.68 -5.40
N THR A 1024 -14.23 36.89 -4.92
CA THR A 1024 -14.56 36.83 -3.48
C THR A 1024 -14.68 35.40 -2.96
N VAL A 1025 -14.79 34.40 -3.84
CA VAL A 1025 -14.92 32.97 -3.51
C VAL A 1025 -13.86 32.15 -4.24
N PHE A 1026 -13.51 30.98 -3.70
CA PHE A 1026 -12.68 30.02 -4.42
C PHE A 1026 -13.50 29.39 -5.57
N ILE A 1027 -12.92 29.29 -6.77
CA ILE A 1027 -13.62 28.76 -7.95
C ILE A 1027 -12.93 27.45 -8.37
N PRO A 1028 -13.36 26.30 -7.82
CA PRO A 1028 -12.80 25.01 -8.15
C PRO A 1028 -13.29 24.51 -9.52
N ARG A 1029 -12.61 23.49 -10.04
CA ARG A 1029 -13.12 22.71 -11.17
C ARG A 1029 -14.35 21.87 -10.81
N SER A 1030 -14.43 21.42 -9.56
CA SER A 1030 -15.48 20.51 -9.10
C SER A 1030 -16.87 21.12 -9.25
N ASP A 1031 -17.84 20.26 -9.56
CA ASP A 1031 -19.25 20.68 -9.58
C ASP A 1031 -19.91 20.59 -8.19
N ALA A 1032 -21.13 21.12 -8.08
CA ALA A 1032 -21.90 21.15 -6.85
C ALA A 1032 -22.30 19.76 -6.32
N CYS A 1033 -22.03 18.69 -7.05
CA CYS A 1033 -22.30 17.31 -6.62
C CYS A 1033 -21.03 16.60 -6.14
N GLY A 1034 -19.93 17.34 -5.92
CA GLY A 1034 -18.67 16.83 -5.39
C GLY A 1034 -17.85 16.06 -6.43
N ASN A 1035 -18.24 16.09 -7.71
CA ASN A 1035 -17.43 15.46 -8.76
C ASN A 1035 -16.22 16.35 -9.07
N ALA A 1036 -15.01 15.87 -8.77
CA ALA A 1036 -13.77 16.64 -8.90
C ALA A 1036 -13.45 17.12 -10.33
N ILE A 1037 -13.99 16.45 -11.37
CA ILE A 1037 -13.77 16.84 -12.78
C ILE A 1037 -14.88 17.75 -13.33
N GLY A 1038 -15.93 18.03 -12.56
CA GLY A 1038 -16.95 19.04 -12.84
C GLY A 1038 -17.94 18.69 -13.96
N ARG A 1039 -18.34 17.42 -14.10
CA ARG A 1039 -19.07 16.91 -15.28
C ARG A 1039 -20.44 16.30 -15.00
N THR A 1040 -20.99 16.51 -13.83
CA THR A 1040 -22.25 15.88 -13.40
C THR A 1040 -23.31 16.88 -12.93
N CYS A 1041 -22.89 18.07 -12.50
CA CYS A 1041 -23.77 19.11 -11.96
C CYS A 1041 -23.33 20.53 -12.37
N GLU A 1042 -24.17 21.50 -11.99
CA GLU A 1042 -23.82 22.93 -12.06
C GLU A 1042 -22.52 23.21 -11.29
N SER A 1043 -21.67 24.06 -11.85
CA SER A 1043 -20.40 24.45 -11.25
C SER A 1043 -20.22 25.97 -11.22
N LEU A 1044 -19.51 26.48 -10.22
CA LEU A 1044 -19.15 27.91 -10.14
C LEU A 1044 -18.40 28.37 -11.40
N LEU A 1045 -17.45 27.54 -11.84
CA LEU A 1045 -16.64 27.77 -13.03
C LEU A 1045 -17.50 27.81 -14.30
N GLY A 1046 -18.37 26.81 -14.47
CA GLY A 1046 -19.29 26.72 -15.59
C GLY A 1046 -20.22 27.92 -15.70
N ASN A 1047 -20.79 28.36 -14.58
CA ASN A 1047 -21.64 29.54 -14.52
C ASN A 1047 -20.88 30.80 -14.97
N LEU A 1048 -19.67 31.02 -14.45
CA LEU A 1048 -18.85 32.18 -14.81
C LEU A 1048 -18.53 32.20 -16.31
N VAL A 1049 -18.10 31.06 -16.87
CA VAL A 1049 -17.73 30.97 -18.28
C VAL A 1049 -18.95 31.17 -19.18
N ALA A 1050 -20.09 30.55 -18.87
CA ALA A 1050 -21.32 30.74 -19.62
C ALA A 1050 -21.84 32.19 -19.54
N ASP A 1051 -21.72 32.83 -18.36
CA ASP A 1051 -22.07 34.24 -18.18
C ASP A 1051 -21.17 35.16 -19.00
N ALA A 1052 -19.86 34.89 -19.04
CA ALA A 1052 -18.91 35.63 -19.84
C ALA A 1052 -19.27 35.62 -21.33
N MET A 1053 -19.61 34.45 -21.88
CA MET A 1053 -20.02 34.33 -23.29
C MET A 1053 -21.33 35.07 -23.55
N ARG A 1054 -22.35 34.84 -22.72
CA ARG A 1054 -23.69 35.42 -22.91
C ARG A 1054 -23.66 36.94 -22.82
N ARG A 1055 -23.03 37.48 -21.76
CA ARG A 1055 -23.06 38.92 -21.47
C ARG A 1055 -22.23 39.71 -22.47
N THR A 1056 -21.05 39.21 -22.87
CA THR A 1056 -20.18 39.88 -23.85
C THR A 1056 -20.88 40.08 -25.20
N TYR A 1057 -21.64 39.08 -25.67
CA TYR A 1057 -22.32 39.16 -26.98
C TYR A 1057 -23.82 39.44 -26.89
N SER A 1058 -24.35 39.72 -25.70
CA SER A 1058 -25.77 40.04 -25.46
C SER A 1058 -26.74 39.02 -26.08
N THR A 1059 -26.42 37.73 -25.99
CA THR A 1059 -27.30 36.66 -26.47
C THR A 1059 -28.38 36.31 -25.43
N ASP A 1060 -29.48 35.68 -25.88
CA ASP A 1060 -30.52 35.18 -24.98
C ASP A 1060 -29.92 34.17 -23.99
N PHE A 1061 -29.19 33.20 -24.53
CA PHE A 1061 -28.64 32.07 -23.79
C PHE A 1061 -27.18 31.83 -24.14
N ALA A 1062 -26.48 31.11 -23.26
CA ALA A 1062 -25.19 30.52 -23.57
C ALA A 1062 -25.08 29.09 -23.04
N ILE A 1063 -24.35 28.24 -23.76
CA ILE A 1063 -24.08 26.86 -23.39
C ILE A 1063 -22.60 26.56 -23.66
N THR A 1064 -21.91 25.95 -22.70
CA THR A 1064 -20.59 25.33 -22.93
C THR A 1064 -20.55 23.94 -22.30
N ASN A 1065 -19.86 23.01 -22.95
CA ASN A 1065 -19.65 21.66 -22.43
C ASN A 1065 -18.60 21.67 -21.30
N SER A 1066 -18.83 20.89 -20.25
CA SER A 1066 -17.93 20.81 -19.09
C SER A 1066 -16.60 20.12 -19.40
N GLY A 1067 -16.54 19.36 -20.50
CA GLY A 1067 -15.32 18.72 -21.02
C GLY A 1067 -14.24 19.72 -21.42
N GLY A 1068 -14.66 20.92 -21.85
CA GLY A 1068 -13.81 22.07 -22.16
C GLY A 1068 -13.19 22.76 -20.95
N LEU A 1069 -13.67 22.49 -19.73
CA LEU A 1069 -13.19 23.10 -18.48
C LEU A 1069 -12.20 22.15 -17.78
N ARG A 1070 -10.92 22.53 -17.75
CA ARG A 1070 -9.81 21.59 -17.47
C ARG A 1070 -9.11 21.76 -16.12
N SER A 1071 -9.36 22.86 -15.42
CA SER A 1071 -8.73 23.20 -14.15
C SER A 1071 -9.63 24.08 -13.29
N GLU A 1072 -9.20 24.33 -12.05
CA GLU A 1072 -9.69 25.44 -11.23
C GLU A 1072 -9.26 26.79 -11.80
N LEU A 1073 -10.01 27.86 -11.48
CA LEU A 1073 -9.80 29.19 -12.08
C LEU A 1073 -9.07 30.16 -11.15
N THR A 1074 -9.25 30.04 -9.85
CA THR A 1074 -8.56 30.86 -8.86
C THR A 1074 -7.18 30.30 -8.59
N CYS A 1075 -6.21 31.19 -8.39
CA CYS A 1075 -4.88 30.82 -7.94
C CYS A 1075 -4.92 30.01 -6.64
N PRO A 1076 -3.97 29.08 -6.43
CA PRO A 1076 -3.84 28.38 -5.16
C PRO A 1076 -3.35 29.34 -4.08
N THR A 1077 -3.78 29.12 -2.84
CA THR A 1077 -3.44 29.99 -1.70
C THR A 1077 -1.97 29.85 -1.25
N THR A 1078 -1.34 28.74 -1.63
CA THR A 1078 0.09 28.50 -1.43
C THR A 1078 0.79 28.82 -2.74
N ASP A 1079 1.59 29.88 -2.74
CA ASP A 1079 2.34 30.33 -3.92
C ASP A 1079 3.39 29.27 -4.34
N ASN A 1080 3.36 28.87 -5.62
CA ASN A 1080 4.35 28.00 -6.24
C ASN A 1080 4.97 28.74 -7.42
N PRO A 1081 6.31 28.86 -7.52
CA PRO A 1081 6.96 29.56 -8.63
C PRO A 1081 6.67 28.98 -10.04
N ASN A 1082 5.99 27.84 -10.13
CA ASN A 1082 5.60 27.19 -11.38
C ASN A 1082 4.08 27.20 -11.70
N ASP A 1083 3.24 27.82 -10.87
CA ASP A 1083 1.77 27.82 -11.06
C ASP A 1083 1.23 29.06 -11.81
N PHE A 1084 2.13 29.96 -12.24
CA PHE A 1084 1.83 31.22 -12.91
C PHE A 1084 0.84 32.10 -12.13
N CYS A 1085 0.86 32.01 -10.80
CA CYS A 1085 0.12 32.87 -9.89
C CYS A 1085 1.07 33.78 -9.11
N PRO A 1086 0.69 35.05 -8.86
CA PRO A 1086 1.44 35.89 -7.94
C PRO A 1086 1.08 35.55 -6.49
N ALA A 1087 2.01 35.72 -5.56
CA ALA A 1087 1.72 35.65 -4.12
C ALA A 1087 0.59 36.60 -3.71
N TYR A 1088 -0.35 36.11 -2.90
CA TYR A 1088 -1.49 36.89 -2.41
C TYR A 1088 -2.06 36.30 -1.10
N THR A 1089 -2.90 37.07 -0.41
CA THR A 1089 -3.65 36.60 0.77
C THR A 1089 -5.14 36.53 0.44
N PRO A 1090 -5.77 35.33 0.43
CA PRO A 1090 -7.21 35.20 0.26
C PRO A 1090 -7.99 35.59 1.53
N PRO A 1091 -9.26 36.02 1.40
CA PRO A 1091 -9.89 36.62 0.23
C PRO A 1091 -9.49 38.09 0.04
N PRO A 1092 -9.50 38.64 -1.20
CA PRO A 1092 -9.98 38.02 -2.45
C PRO A 1092 -8.95 37.08 -3.12
N PHE A 1093 -9.45 36.10 -3.88
CA PHE A 1093 -8.66 35.14 -4.65
C PHE A 1093 -8.21 35.74 -5.98
N VAL A 1094 -6.91 35.65 -6.30
CA VAL A 1094 -6.37 36.15 -7.57
C VAL A 1094 -6.73 35.19 -8.72
N ILE A 1095 -7.00 35.75 -9.91
CA ILE A 1095 -7.12 35.00 -11.17
C ILE A 1095 -6.07 35.55 -12.14
N SER A 1096 -5.10 34.72 -12.52
CA SER A 1096 -4.06 35.08 -13.49
C SER A 1096 -4.43 34.66 -14.92
N ARG A 1097 -3.70 35.20 -15.91
CA ARG A 1097 -3.84 34.79 -17.30
C ARG A 1097 -3.49 33.31 -17.48
N GLY A 1098 -2.51 32.81 -16.75
CA GLY A 1098 -2.13 31.40 -16.70
C GLY A 1098 -3.28 30.51 -16.22
N GLN A 1099 -4.02 30.91 -15.20
CA GLN A 1099 -5.17 30.15 -14.72
C GLN A 1099 -6.29 30.06 -15.76
N VAL A 1100 -6.65 31.17 -16.42
CA VAL A 1100 -7.68 31.16 -17.48
C VAL A 1100 -7.29 30.20 -18.62
N LEU A 1101 -6.02 30.23 -19.05
CA LEU A 1101 -5.52 29.34 -20.11
C LEU A 1101 -5.39 27.88 -19.66
N THR A 1102 -5.19 27.62 -18.36
CA THR A 1102 -5.20 26.26 -17.82
C THR A 1102 -6.62 25.70 -17.73
N VAL A 1103 -7.63 26.56 -17.52
CA VAL A 1103 -9.05 26.16 -17.63
C VAL A 1103 -9.44 25.88 -19.07
N LEU A 1104 -9.04 26.75 -20.01
CA LEU A 1104 -9.44 26.75 -21.42
C LEU A 1104 -8.23 26.53 -22.37
N PRO A 1105 -7.57 25.35 -22.36
CA PRO A 1105 -6.28 25.16 -23.03
C PRO A 1105 -6.37 24.93 -24.55
N PHE A 1106 -7.58 24.91 -25.11
CA PHE A 1106 -7.84 24.47 -26.47
C PHE A 1106 -7.82 25.60 -27.50
N GLY A 1107 -7.87 26.86 -27.05
CA GLY A 1107 -7.99 28.02 -27.94
C GLY A 1107 -9.33 28.08 -28.67
N ASN A 1108 -10.39 27.50 -28.10
CA ASN A 1108 -11.75 27.61 -28.61
C ASN A 1108 -12.12 29.07 -28.84
N VAL A 1109 -12.96 29.32 -29.85
CA VAL A 1109 -13.57 30.63 -30.08
C VAL A 1109 -15.04 30.60 -29.67
N VAL A 1110 -15.54 31.72 -29.17
CA VAL A 1110 -16.99 31.85 -28.96
C VAL A 1110 -17.64 32.02 -30.32
N VAL A 1111 -18.76 31.35 -30.52
CA VAL A 1111 -19.60 31.52 -31.69
C VAL A 1111 -21.00 31.91 -31.27
N THR A 1112 -21.64 32.75 -32.07
CA THR A 1112 -23.04 33.16 -31.86
C THR A 1112 -23.89 32.75 -33.03
N LEU A 1113 -25.09 32.26 -32.77
CA LEU A 1113 -26.03 31.80 -33.78
C LEU A 1113 -27.48 31.96 -33.33
N ARG A 1114 -28.42 31.77 -34.27
CA ARG A 1114 -29.84 31.62 -33.94
C ARG A 1114 -30.21 30.14 -33.96
N VAL A 1115 -30.88 29.70 -32.90
CA VAL A 1115 -31.45 28.36 -32.77
C VAL A 1115 -32.95 28.47 -32.54
N ASN A 1116 -33.71 27.51 -33.04
CA ASN A 1116 -35.12 27.38 -32.65
C ASN A 1116 -35.28 26.62 -31.32
N GLY A 1117 -36.49 26.58 -30.77
CA GLY A 1117 -36.75 25.92 -29.48
C GLY A 1117 -36.44 24.41 -29.48
N VAL A 1118 -36.64 23.72 -30.61
CA VAL A 1118 -36.31 22.29 -30.76
C VAL A 1118 -34.80 22.07 -30.76
N GLU A 1119 -34.05 22.91 -31.47
CA GLU A 1119 -32.59 22.86 -31.50
C GLU A 1119 -32.00 23.15 -30.12
N LEU A 1120 -32.51 24.16 -29.42
CA LEU A 1120 -32.12 24.45 -28.04
C LEU A 1120 -32.40 23.25 -27.12
N LYS A 1121 -33.59 22.65 -27.22
CA LYS A 1121 -33.92 21.43 -26.48
C LYS A 1121 -32.94 20.31 -26.78
N ASN A 1122 -32.61 20.08 -28.05
CA ASN A 1122 -31.68 19.03 -28.46
C ASN A 1122 -30.26 19.26 -27.94
N GLN A 1123 -29.76 20.51 -27.87
CA GLN A 1123 -28.47 20.80 -27.23
C GLN A 1123 -28.51 20.43 -25.74
N LEU A 1124 -29.58 20.80 -25.02
CA LEU A 1124 -29.75 20.46 -23.59
C LEU A 1124 -29.88 18.94 -23.38
N GLU A 1125 -30.68 18.27 -24.21
CA GLU A 1125 -30.87 16.81 -24.19
C GLU A 1125 -29.56 16.06 -24.47
N ASN A 1126 -28.73 16.52 -25.41
CA ASN A 1126 -27.41 15.94 -25.64
C ASN A 1126 -26.55 16.03 -24.36
N GLY A 1127 -26.58 17.18 -23.71
CA GLY A 1127 -25.79 17.41 -22.51
C GLY A 1127 -26.12 16.46 -21.35
N VAL A 1128 -27.36 15.98 -21.27
CA VAL A 1128 -27.82 15.00 -20.26
C VAL A 1128 -28.08 13.61 -20.84
N PHE A 1129 -27.51 13.29 -22.01
CA PHE A 1129 -27.81 12.08 -22.77
C PHE A 1129 -27.38 10.77 -22.08
N LEU A 1130 -26.26 10.76 -21.34
CA LEU A 1130 -25.75 9.58 -20.62
C LEU A 1130 -25.64 9.85 -19.12
N THR A 1131 -25.73 8.79 -18.32
CA THR A 1131 -25.49 8.83 -16.87
C THR A 1131 -24.01 8.70 -16.60
N GLY A 1132 -23.41 9.67 -15.91
CA GLY A 1132 -21.98 9.68 -15.54
C GLY A 1132 -21.25 10.95 -15.96
N ALA A 1133 -19.96 11.05 -15.60
CA ALA A 1133 -19.15 12.26 -15.71
C ALA A 1133 -18.53 12.49 -17.11
N GLN A 1134 -19.38 12.73 -18.12
CA GLN A 1134 -18.94 12.97 -19.51
C GLN A 1134 -18.66 14.43 -19.83
N GLY A 1135 -17.77 14.68 -20.80
CA GLY A 1135 -17.43 16.03 -21.25
C GLY A 1135 -18.65 16.83 -21.73
N ARG A 1136 -19.63 16.16 -22.33
CA ARG A 1136 -20.84 16.78 -22.88
C ARG A 1136 -21.75 17.48 -21.85
N PHE A 1137 -21.56 17.32 -20.54
CA PHE A 1137 -22.47 17.93 -19.56
C PHE A 1137 -22.52 19.46 -19.73
N PRO A 1138 -23.70 20.10 -19.86
CA PRO A 1138 -23.81 21.48 -20.28
C PRO A 1138 -23.76 22.42 -19.07
N GLN A 1139 -22.90 23.44 -19.11
CA GLN A 1139 -22.98 24.61 -18.23
C GLN A 1139 -23.71 25.72 -18.99
N VAL A 1140 -24.65 26.42 -18.34
CA VAL A 1140 -25.62 27.28 -19.03
C VAL A 1140 -25.71 28.68 -18.42
N SER A 1141 -26.12 29.66 -19.22
CA SER A 1141 -26.46 31.02 -18.78
C SER A 1141 -27.70 31.56 -19.49
N GLY A 1142 -28.48 32.38 -18.80
CA GLY A 1142 -29.72 32.99 -19.29
C GLY A 1142 -30.96 32.08 -19.23
N LEU A 1143 -30.76 30.79 -18.95
CA LEU A 1143 -31.82 29.82 -18.72
C LEU A 1143 -31.51 28.92 -17.51
N CYS A 1144 -32.56 28.34 -16.94
CA CYS A 1144 -32.50 27.17 -16.08
C CYS A 1144 -33.30 26.04 -16.71
N PHE A 1145 -32.82 24.79 -16.59
CA PHE A 1145 -33.58 23.64 -17.07
C PHE A 1145 -33.65 22.51 -16.05
N THR A 1146 -34.76 21.77 -16.11
CA THR A 1146 -34.99 20.57 -15.31
C THR A 1146 -34.96 19.35 -16.21
N TYR A 1147 -34.28 18.30 -15.78
CA TYR A 1147 -34.22 17.02 -16.48
C TYR A 1147 -34.50 15.83 -15.56
N ASP A 1148 -35.00 14.74 -16.14
CA ASP A 1148 -35.40 13.51 -15.44
C ASP A 1148 -34.67 12.30 -16.03
N LEU A 1149 -33.78 11.70 -15.23
CA LEU A 1149 -32.97 10.56 -15.66
C LEU A 1149 -33.78 9.26 -15.82
N SER A 1150 -34.98 9.19 -15.26
CA SER A 1150 -35.89 8.05 -15.46
C SER A 1150 -36.50 8.01 -16.86
N LYS A 1151 -36.44 9.13 -17.61
CA LYS A 1151 -36.90 9.20 -18.99
C LYS A 1151 -35.85 8.68 -19.99
N PRO A 1152 -36.29 8.14 -21.15
CA PRO A 1152 -35.38 7.76 -22.22
C PRO A 1152 -34.46 8.92 -22.64
N ALA A 1153 -33.21 8.60 -22.98
CA ALA A 1153 -32.26 9.58 -23.49
C ALA A 1153 -32.82 10.29 -24.74
N GLY A 1154 -32.69 11.62 -24.80
CA GLY A 1154 -33.34 12.46 -25.81
C GLY A 1154 -34.76 12.91 -25.45
N SER A 1155 -35.28 12.54 -24.28
CA SER A 1155 -36.55 13.02 -23.73
C SER A 1155 -36.46 13.33 -22.23
N ARG A 1156 -35.25 13.62 -21.74
CA ARG A 1156 -34.95 13.86 -20.34
C ARG A 1156 -35.23 15.30 -19.92
N VAL A 1157 -35.08 16.28 -20.81
CA VAL A 1157 -35.35 17.69 -20.52
C VAL A 1157 -36.87 17.89 -20.44
N VAL A 1158 -37.37 18.16 -19.24
CA VAL A 1158 -38.81 18.26 -18.95
C VAL A 1158 -39.32 19.70 -18.89
N SER A 1159 -38.45 20.66 -18.57
CA SER A 1159 -38.80 22.09 -18.58
C SER A 1159 -37.56 22.97 -18.69
N ALA A 1160 -37.73 24.17 -19.25
CA ALA A 1160 -36.74 25.23 -19.24
C ALA A 1160 -37.43 26.58 -18.97
N VAL A 1161 -36.79 27.42 -18.17
CA VAL A 1161 -37.27 28.76 -17.79
C VAL A 1161 -36.16 29.79 -17.99
N ARG A 1162 -36.51 31.05 -18.25
CA ARG A 1162 -35.51 32.13 -18.32
C ARG A 1162 -34.95 32.42 -16.93
N SER A 1163 -33.66 32.73 -16.87
CA SER A 1163 -33.03 33.24 -15.64
C SER A 1163 -33.46 34.70 -15.40
N ASN A 1164 -33.54 35.07 -14.13
CA ASN A 1164 -33.68 36.45 -13.68
C ASN A 1164 -32.37 37.23 -13.90
N ALA A 1165 -32.40 38.56 -13.72
CA ALA A 1165 -31.23 39.42 -13.91
C ALA A 1165 -30.05 39.08 -12.96
N ASP A 1166 -30.37 38.58 -11.76
CA ASP A 1166 -29.39 38.11 -10.79
C ASP A 1166 -28.84 36.70 -11.09
N GLY A 1167 -29.33 36.04 -12.14
CA GLY A 1167 -28.95 34.68 -12.56
C GLY A 1167 -29.76 33.56 -11.92
N SER A 1168 -30.62 33.86 -10.92
CA SER A 1168 -31.53 32.88 -10.33
C SER A 1168 -32.58 32.40 -11.33
N CYS A 1169 -33.18 31.24 -11.08
CA CYS A 1169 -34.21 30.69 -11.96
C CYS A 1169 -35.52 31.46 -11.84
N GLY A 1170 -35.99 32.02 -12.96
CA GLY A 1170 -37.28 32.69 -13.05
C GLY A 1170 -38.44 31.72 -13.24
N THR A 1171 -39.61 32.26 -13.55
CA THR A 1171 -40.86 31.49 -13.79
C THR A 1171 -41.31 31.53 -15.24
N THR A 1172 -40.72 32.38 -16.08
CA THR A 1172 -41.07 32.50 -17.50
C THR A 1172 -40.57 31.29 -18.28
N ALA A 1173 -41.49 30.46 -18.77
CA ALA A 1173 -41.16 29.29 -19.58
C ALA A 1173 -40.46 29.69 -20.89
N ILE A 1174 -39.47 28.88 -21.29
CA ILE A 1174 -38.85 28.93 -22.61
C ILE A 1174 -39.64 28.00 -23.53
N ASP A 1175 -40.07 28.51 -24.68
CA ASP A 1175 -40.77 27.72 -25.69
C ASP A 1175 -39.76 26.83 -26.44
N LEU A 1176 -39.83 25.52 -26.18
CA LEU A 1176 -38.96 24.51 -26.78
C LEU A 1176 -39.54 23.91 -28.08
N SER A 1177 -40.48 24.61 -28.72
CA SER A 1177 -41.05 24.24 -30.02
C SER A 1177 -40.34 24.92 -31.20
N ALA A 1178 -40.65 24.49 -32.42
CA ALA A 1178 -40.02 25.00 -33.63
C ALA A 1178 -40.41 26.45 -33.98
N SER A 1179 -41.48 26.99 -33.39
CA SER A 1179 -41.95 28.36 -33.64
C SER A 1179 -41.16 29.44 -32.89
N ALA A 1180 -40.41 29.07 -31.86
CA ALA A 1180 -39.57 30.00 -31.11
C ALA A 1180 -38.18 30.11 -31.73
N SER A 1181 -37.56 31.29 -31.63
CA SER A 1181 -36.17 31.54 -32.05
C SER A 1181 -35.44 32.30 -30.95
N TYR A 1182 -34.21 31.86 -30.68
CA TYR A 1182 -33.34 32.43 -29.65
C TYR A 1182 -31.94 32.67 -30.20
N THR A 1183 -31.25 33.68 -29.65
CA THR A 1183 -29.82 33.86 -29.87
C THR A 1183 -29.02 33.05 -28.85
N LEU A 1184 -28.08 32.25 -29.33
CA LEU A 1184 -27.24 31.37 -28.50
C LEU A 1184 -25.77 31.76 -28.68
N ALA A 1185 -25.03 31.82 -27.58
CA ALA A 1185 -23.57 31.78 -27.58
C ALA A 1185 -23.10 30.39 -27.15
N GLU A 1186 -22.22 29.77 -27.92
CA GLU A 1186 -21.57 28.51 -27.55
C GLU A 1186 -20.11 28.51 -28.00
N ASN A 1187 -19.35 27.48 -27.66
CA ASN A 1187 -18.00 27.33 -28.18
C ASN A 1187 -18.01 26.65 -29.56
N ASP A 1188 -17.04 26.99 -30.40
CA ASP A 1188 -16.89 26.47 -31.76
C ASP A 1188 -16.80 24.94 -31.85
N PHE A 1189 -16.14 24.29 -30.88
CA PHE A 1189 -16.09 22.83 -30.78
C PHE A 1189 -17.49 22.20 -30.75
N MET A 1190 -18.39 22.73 -29.92
CA MET A 1190 -19.79 22.28 -29.88
C MET A 1190 -20.52 22.56 -31.19
N ALA A 1191 -20.33 23.74 -31.77
CA ALA A 1191 -20.99 24.14 -33.02
C ALA A 1191 -20.62 23.27 -34.23
N VAL A 1192 -19.42 22.66 -34.23
CA VAL A 1192 -19.01 21.68 -35.24
C VAL A 1192 -19.39 20.23 -34.88
N GLY A 1193 -20.25 20.05 -33.87
CA GLY A 1193 -20.75 18.74 -33.43
C GLY A 1193 -19.84 17.97 -32.48
N GLY A 1194 -18.85 18.64 -31.87
CA GLY A 1194 -18.05 18.09 -30.78
C GLY A 1194 -18.94 17.66 -29.61
N ASP A 1195 -18.50 16.66 -28.83
CA ASP A 1195 -19.25 16.04 -27.73
C ASP A 1195 -20.66 15.50 -28.12
N GLY A 1196 -20.90 15.30 -29.42
CA GLY A 1196 -22.17 14.84 -29.95
C GLY A 1196 -23.26 15.92 -30.03
N TYR A 1197 -22.91 17.19 -29.84
CA TYR A 1197 -23.83 18.31 -30.03
C TYR A 1197 -24.24 18.45 -31.52
N LEU A 1198 -25.27 19.26 -31.78
CA LEU A 1198 -25.73 19.50 -33.14
C LEU A 1198 -24.63 20.15 -33.99
N PHE A 1199 -24.52 19.72 -35.25
CA PHE A 1199 -23.66 20.40 -36.22
C PHE A 1199 -24.36 21.68 -36.71
N LEU A 1200 -23.90 22.83 -36.23
CA LEU A 1200 -24.49 24.15 -36.47
C LEU A 1200 -23.54 25.10 -37.22
N ASN A 1201 -22.32 24.65 -37.55
CA ASN A 1201 -21.22 25.44 -38.11
C ASN A 1201 -21.58 26.34 -39.31
N GLU A 1202 -22.51 25.93 -40.17
CA GLU A 1202 -22.91 26.73 -41.34
C GLU A 1202 -23.70 28.00 -40.98
N ARG A 1203 -24.23 28.10 -39.75
CA ARG A 1203 -25.07 29.20 -39.28
C ARG A 1203 -24.40 30.09 -38.23
N VAL A 1204 -23.15 29.81 -37.88
CA VAL A 1204 -22.48 30.52 -36.79
C VAL A 1204 -21.77 31.79 -37.27
N THR A 1205 -21.75 32.79 -36.40
CA THR A 1205 -20.84 33.93 -36.50
C THR A 1205 -19.70 33.72 -35.51
N THR A 1206 -18.49 33.53 -36.01
CA THR A 1206 -17.27 33.46 -35.19
C THR A 1206 -17.03 34.79 -34.48
N ARG A 1207 -16.68 34.72 -33.20
CA ARG A 1207 -16.33 35.86 -32.36
C ARG A 1207 -14.88 35.75 -31.88
N ASP A 1208 -14.60 36.30 -30.71
CA ASP A 1208 -13.27 36.33 -30.12
C ASP A 1208 -12.91 34.98 -29.48
N ILE A 1209 -11.63 34.81 -29.17
CA ILE A 1209 -11.12 33.63 -28.50
C ILE A 1209 -11.76 33.54 -27.11
N MET A 1210 -12.27 32.36 -26.77
CA MET A 1210 -13.09 32.14 -25.58
C MET A 1210 -12.36 32.47 -24.26
N ASP A 1211 -11.07 32.17 -24.17
CA ASP A 1211 -10.28 32.54 -23.00
C ASP A 1211 -10.07 34.05 -22.86
N GLU A 1212 -10.07 34.80 -23.97
CA GLU A 1212 -10.00 36.27 -23.97
C GLU A 1212 -11.34 36.87 -23.55
N VAL A 1213 -12.45 36.31 -24.04
CA VAL A 1213 -13.81 36.68 -23.62
C VAL A 1213 -13.99 36.50 -22.11
N VAL A 1214 -13.55 35.35 -21.57
CA VAL A 1214 -13.59 35.09 -20.13
C VAL A 1214 -12.66 36.05 -19.37
N SER A 1215 -11.45 36.30 -19.89
CA SER A 1215 -10.51 37.21 -19.25
C SER A 1215 -11.04 38.65 -19.18
N GLU A 1216 -11.64 39.15 -20.25
CA GLU A 1216 -12.23 40.49 -20.28
C GLU A 1216 -13.47 40.59 -19.39
N TYR A 1217 -14.32 39.55 -19.38
CA TYR A 1217 -15.45 39.49 -18.46
C TYR A 1217 -15.00 39.57 -17.00
N ILE A 1218 -14.00 38.79 -16.59
CA ILE A 1218 -13.45 38.81 -15.23
C ILE A 1218 -12.87 40.20 -14.92
N ARG A 1219 -12.11 40.79 -15.83
CA ARG A 1219 -11.52 42.13 -15.67
C ARG A 1219 -12.58 43.20 -15.44
N SER A 1220 -13.63 43.19 -16.25
CA SER A 1220 -14.74 44.15 -16.19
C SER A 1220 -15.66 43.96 -14.98
N ASN A 1221 -15.63 42.78 -14.33
CA ASN A 1221 -16.51 42.44 -13.20
C ASN A 1221 -15.72 42.08 -11.93
N SER A 1222 -14.45 42.51 -11.82
CA SER A 1222 -13.59 42.18 -10.68
C SER A 1222 -13.93 43.03 -9.44
N PRO A 1223 -14.08 42.43 -8.23
CA PRO A 1223 -14.00 41.00 -7.97
C PRO A 1223 -15.29 40.25 -8.37
N VAL A 1224 -15.14 39.11 -9.05
CA VAL A 1224 -16.27 38.24 -9.41
C VAL A 1224 -16.72 37.41 -8.21
N SER A 1225 -18.01 37.11 -8.12
CA SER A 1225 -18.59 36.34 -7.00
C SER A 1225 -19.60 35.31 -7.51
N PRO A 1226 -19.20 34.31 -8.33
CA PRO A 1226 -20.12 33.30 -8.83
C PRO A 1226 -20.74 32.49 -7.69
N SER A 1227 -21.96 32.00 -7.89
CA SER A 1227 -22.68 31.12 -6.96
C SER A 1227 -23.38 30.00 -7.72
N ILE A 1228 -23.74 28.92 -7.01
CA ILE A 1228 -24.64 27.88 -7.53
C ILE A 1228 -26.07 28.39 -7.41
N GLN A 1229 -26.79 28.44 -8.53
CA GLN A 1229 -28.10 29.11 -8.64
C GLN A 1229 -29.24 28.16 -8.97
N GLY A 1230 -28.96 26.85 -9.11
CA GLY A 1230 -29.94 25.85 -9.51
C GLY A 1230 -30.25 25.88 -11.01
N ARG A 1231 -29.32 26.39 -11.83
CA ARG A 1231 -29.47 26.48 -13.30
C ARG A 1231 -29.74 25.13 -13.94
N ILE A 1232 -29.25 24.05 -13.33
CA ILE A 1232 -29.34 22.70 -13.86
C ILE A 1232 -29.89 21.78 -12.77
N LYS A 1233 -31.14 21.33 -12.92
CA LYS A 1233 -31.83 20.54 -11.89
C LYS A 1233 -32.17 19.14 -12.38
N CYS A 1234 -31.66 18.12 -11.70
CA CYS A 1234 -32.08 16.74 -11.90
C CYS A 1234 -33.26 16.40 -10.98
N ILE A 1235 -34.28 15.71 -11.50
CA ILE A 1235 -35.39 15.14 -10.72
C ILE A 1235 -35.56 13.65 -10.98
N GLY A 1236 -36.16 12.93 -10.04
CA GLY A 1236 -36.42 11.50 -10.15
C GLY A 1236 -35.30 10.62 -9.59
N THR A 1237 -35.31 9.34 -9.96
CA THR A 1237 -34.34 8.34 -9.50
C THR A 1237 -33.02 8.46 -10.28
N GLY A 1238 -31.89 8.27 -9.60
CA GLY A 1238 -30.56 8.28 -10.22
C GLY A 1238 -29.90 9.66 -10.33
N CYS A 1239 -30.51 10.72 -9.78
CA CYS A 1239 -29.92 12.05 -9.76
C CYS A 1239 -28.71 12.15 -8.82
N PRO A 1240 -27.63 12.86 -9.24
CA PRO A 1240 -26.53 13.18 -8.34
C PRO A 1240 -27.02 14.01 -7.14
N THR A 1241 -26.46 13.77 -5.97
CA THR A 1241 -26.77 14.55 -4.76
C THR A 1241 -25.87 15.77 -4.71
N VAL A 1242 -26.47 16.96 -4.61
CA VAL A 1242 -25.74 18.19 -4.34
C VAL A 1242 -25.11 18.08 -2.96
N THR A 1243 -23.79 18.19 -2.91
CA THR A 1243 -23.04 18.22 -1.64
C THR A 1243 -22.88 19.69 -1.25
N PRO A 1244 -23.42 20.13 -0.10
CA PRO A 1244 -23.37 21.54 0.32
C PRO A 1244 -21.97 22.14 0.39
#